data_AF-A0AAN9WCP1-F1
#
_entry.id   AF-A0AAN9WCP1-F1
#
_cell.length_a   1.000
_cell.length_b   1.000
_cell.length_c   1.000
_cell.angle_alpha   90.00
_cell.angle_beta   90.00
_cell.angle_gamma   90.00
#
_symmetry.space_group_name_H-M   'P 1'
#
loop_
_entity.id
_entity.type
_entity.pdbx_description
1 polymer ?
#
loop_
_entity_poly.entity_id
_entity_poly.type
_entity_poly.pdbx_seq_one_letter_code
_entity_poly.pdbx_strand_id
1 'polypeptide(L)'
;MIGVQLLSQLTCEMNQISEADANRSLTKHRKIASSFRDTQLFEIFRLSCTLLGTARENCKSLNFNDEGQHGLMTQLLRLAHNCLTFDFIGTSTDESSDDLCTVQIPTSWRPAFLDFTTLKLFFDLYHSLPNTLSPLALSCLVQIASVRRSLFSNTERAKFLTHLVNGVKHILQNPQGLSDPSNYHEFCRLLARLKSNYQLGELVMVENYPEAIQLIAKFTVQSLQMWQFAPNSVHYLLSLWQRMVASVPYVKATEPHLLETYTPEVSNAYITSRLESVAVVVREGLEDPLDDLGMVQQQLEQLSVIGRCEYQKTCTLLVQLFDQAARAYQELMASPNAQQIDVTIQEGRLTWLVYIIGSAIGGRVSFNSNDEHDAMDGELVCRVLQLMNLTDSRLAQGGCEKLELAMLSFFEQFRKIYVGDQVQKNSKVYRRLSEVLGLSDESMVLSVFIRKIITNLKYWGRSEPIISKTLQLLSDLSVGYSCVRKLVKLEEVQFMLNNHTSEHFPFLGNSVAVSEMRCRSMFYTSLGRLLMVDLGEDEDRFDNFMLPLTAAFESIGTMLASAETPLFAAEEAKKALIGLSRDLRGLAFAFNTKTSYMMLFDWIYPNYTPILLHAVELWYHDPQVTTPVLKLFAELVQNRSQRLQFDVSSPNGILLFREASKVICSYGSHILNVEVPKDQIYPMKLKGISICFSMLKAALCGSYVNFGVFRLYGDEALDNALNTFVKLLLSIPQSDLLDYPKLSQTYYVLLECLAQDHMSFLSTLEPRVFLYILSSISEGLTALDTMVCTGCCATLDHIVTYLFKQLTQKGKKTRRGVPTASDMFLQVLELHPEILQQILSTVLNVIMFEDCRNQWSMSRPLLGLILLNEEYFNQLRENIIRSQPPDKQAAMLQWFDNLMEGIERNLLTKNRDRFTQNLSMFRRDINDSLKGPNMTAASVSDMMTS
;
A
#
# COMPACT_ATOMS: atom_id res chain seq x y z
N MET A 1 5.35 -23.52 39.38
CA MET A 1 5.60 -22.20 38.76
C MET A 1 6.66 -22.29 37.68
N ILE A 2 7.92 -22.61 38.01
CA ILE A 2 9.03 -22.70 37.03
C ILE A 2 8.69 -23.59 35.84
N GLY A 3 8.10 -24.78 36.05
CA GLY A 3 7.69 -25.65 34.95
C GLY A 3 6.66 -25.04 33.99
N VAL A 4 5.72 -24.24 34.50
CA VAL A 4 4.72 -23.54 33.67
C VAL A 4 5.38 -22.40 32.89
N GLN A 5 6.30 -21.67 33.52
CA GLN A 5 7.06 -20.60 32.89
C GLN A 5 7.93 -21.13 31.75
N LEU A 6 8.62 -22.26 31.96
CA LEU A 6 9.41 -22.93 30.93
C LEU A 6 8.55 -23.33 29.72
N LEU A 7 7.38 -23.93 29.96
CA LEU A 7 6.45 -24.28 28.89
C LEU A 7 5.91 -23.04 28.16
N SER A 8 5.60 -21.97 28.90
CA SER A 8 5.08 -20.72 28.32
C SER A 8 6.10 -20.07 27.39
N GLN A 9 7.35 -20.01 27.85
CA GLN A 9 8.46 -19.42 27.10
C GLN A 9 8.86 -20.29 25.90
N LEU A 10 8.88 -21.61 26.05
CA LEU A 10 9.07 -22.56 24.95
C LEU A 10 8.01 -22.38 23.85
N THR A 11 6.74 -22.24 24.23
CA THR A 11 5.65 -22.01 23.26
C THR A 11 5.82 -20.69 22.52
N CYS A 12 6.28 -19.62 23.20
CA CYS A 12 6.60 -18.34 22.55
C CYS A 12 7.78 -18.45 21.58
N GLU A 13 8.89 -19.07 22.00
CA GLU A 13 10.09 -19.25 21.16
C GLU A 13 9.83 -20.13 19.93
N MET A 14 8.93 -21.10 20.04
CA MET A 14 8.51 -21.91 18.90
C MET A 14 7.57 -21.17 17.94
N ASN A 15 7.01 -20.04 18.36
CA ASN A 15 6.04 -19.25 17.59
C ASN A 15 6.65 -17.98 16.98
N GLN A 16 7.65 -17.38 17.63
CA GLN A 16 8.30 -16.13 17.20
C GLN A 16 9.67 -16.39 16.57
N ILE A 17 9.97 -15.67 15.48
CA ILE A 17 11.28 -15.67 14.83
C ILE A 17 12.06 -14.47 15.39
N SER A 18 13.16 -14.71 16.11
CA SER A 18 14.03 -13.62 16.57
C SER A 18 14.67 -12.90 15.38
N GLU A 19 14.82 -11.57 15.43
CA GLU A 19 15.53 -10.78 14.40
C GLU A 19 16.97 -11.31 14.16
N ALA A 20 17.60 -11.90 15.18
CA ALA A 20 18.93 -12.51 15.06
C ALA A 20 18.93 -13.83 14.26
N ASP A 21 17.79 -14.53 14.20
CA ASP A 21 17.61 -15.81 13.50
C ASP A 21 16.94 -15.67 12.12
N ALA A 22 16.51 -14.47 11.73
CA ALA A 22 16.01 -14.19 10.37
C ALA A 22 17.03 -14.56 9.27
N ASN A 23 18.33 -14.60 9.62
CA ASN A 23 19.43 -15.00 8.75
C ASN A 23 19.70 -16.53 8.72
N ARG A 24 18.94 -17.35 9.47
CA ARG A 24 19.07 -18.82 9.50
C ARG A 24 17.77 -19.49 9.04
N SER A 25 17.85 -20.27 7.95
CA SER A 25 16.84 -21.22 7.42
C SER A 25 15.44 -21.13 8.05
N LEU A 26 14.68 -20.10 7.68
CA LEU A 26 13.27 -19.88 8.07
C LEU A 26 12.41 -21.14 7.87
N THR A 27 12.70 -21.90 6.82
CA THR A 27 12.03 -23.17 6.49
C THR A 27 12.22 -24.24 7.56
N LYS A 28 13.41 -24.35 8.16
CA LYS A 28 13.69 -25.34 9.22
C LYS A 28 12.95 -24.98 10.50
N HIS A 29 12.94 -23.71 10.88
CA HIS A 29 12.19 -23.24 12.04
C HIS A 29 10.67 -23.47 11.85
N ARG A 30 10.11 -23.12 10.68
CA ARG A 30 8.69 -23.39 10.36
C ARG A 30 8.33 -24.87 10.42
N LYS A 31 9.21 -25.78 9.98
CA LYS A 31 9.01 -27.23 10.11
C LYS A 31 9.03 -27.69 11.56
N ILE A 32 9.95 -27.18 12.37
CA ILE A 32 10.03 -27.48 13.80
C ILE A 32 8.76 -26.98 14.52
N ALA A 33 8.36 -25.74 14.26
CA ALA A 33 7.12 -25.15 14.79
C ALA A 33 5.88 -25.96 14.39
N SER A 34 5.79 -26.39 13.13
CA SER A 34 4.71 -27.26 12.64
C SER A 34 4.71 -28.63 13.35
N SER A 35 5.89 -29.24 13.52
CA SER A 35 6.01 -30.50 14.26
C SER A 35 5.63 -30.36 15.73
N PHE A 36 6.03 -29.26 16.38
CA PHE A 36 5.69 -28.96 17.77
C PHE A 36 4.17 -28.76 17.95
N ARG A 37 3.55 -27.99 17.05
CA ARG A 37 2.10 -27.78 16.96
C ARG A 37 1.32 -29.10 16.92
N ASP A 38 1.76 -30.04 16.08
CA ASP A 38 1.03 -31.29 15.83
C ASP A 38 1.27 -32.36 16.90
N THR A 39 2.39 -32.29 17.64
CA THR A 39 2.79 -33.35 18.59
C THR A 39 2.65 -32.98 20.06
N GLN A 40 2.96 -31.74 20.46
CA GLN A 40 3.09 -31.37 21.87
C GLN A 40 2.14 -30.25 22.30
N LEU A 41 1.87 -29.28 21.42
CA LEU A 41 1.14 -28.06 21.78
C LEU A 41 -0.26 -28.34 22.38
N PHE A 42 -0.97 -29.35 21.87
CA PHE A 42 -2.30 -29.71 22.40
C PHE A 42 -2.23 -30.24 23.84
N GLU A 43 -1.25 -31.08 24.15
CA GLU A 43 -1.09 -31.66 25.48
C GLU A 43 -0.65 -30.58 26.48
N ILE A 44 0.16 -29.63 26.05
CA ILE A 44 0.52 -28.44 26.84
C ILE A 44 -0.74 -27.60 27.14
N PHE A 45 -1.59 -27.37 26.14
CA PHE A 45 -2.86 -26.66 26.34
C PHE A 45 -3.77 -27.40 27.34
N ARG A 46 -3.96 -28.72 27.18
CA ARG A 46 -4.77 -29.54 28.11
C ARG A 46 -4.23 -29.51 29.54
N LEU A 47 -2.91 -29.59 29.70
CA LEU A 47 -2.26 -29.46 31.00
C LEU A 47 -2.57 -28.10 31.64
N SER A 48 -2.47 -27.01 30.86
CA SER A 48 -2.80 -25.67 31.34
C SER A 48 -4.26 -25.58 31.81
N CYS A 49 -5.23 -26.09 31.04
CA CYS A 49 -6.64 -26.11 31.42
C CYS A 49 -6.91 -26.95 32.66
N THR A 50 -6.25 -28.10 32.81
CA THR A 50 -6.41 -28.97 33.98
C THR A 50 -5.93 -28.27 35.24
N LEU A 51 -4.74 -27.67 35.20
CA LEU A 51 -4.18 -26.93 36.33
C LEU A 51 -5.02 -25.69 36.69
N LEU A 52 -5.52 -24.97 35.68
CA LEU A 52 -6.46 -23.87 35.87
C LEU A 52 -7.79 -24.33 36.49
N GLY A 53 -8.30 -25.49 36.08
CA GLY A 53 -9.49 -26.12 36.66
C GLY A 53 -9.31 -26.45 38.15
N THR A 54 -8.19 -27.08 38.51
CA THR A 54 -7.85 -27.36 39.91
C THR A 54 -7.66 -26.09 40.73
N ALA A 55 -7.05 -25.05 40.15
CA ALA A 55 -6.89 -23.77 40.82
C ALA A 55 -8.24 -23.07 41.05
N ARG A 56 -9.17 -23.15 40.09
CA ARG A 56 -10.55 -22.64 40.23
C ARG A 56 -11.30 -23.33 41.37
N GLU A 57 -11.24 -24.65 41.47
CA GLU A 57 -11.91 -25.39 42.55
C GLU A 57 -11.39 -24.98 43.94
N ASN A 58 -10.11 -24.62 44.02
CA ASN A 58 -9.46 -24.15 45.23
C ASN A 58 -9.44 -22.62 45.39
N CYS A 59 -10.17 -21.86 44.56
CA CYS A 59 -10.04 -20.40 44.48
C CYS A 59 -10.38 -19.69 45.80
N LYS A 60 -11.22 -20.29 46.65
CA LYS A 60 -11.54 -19.77 48.00
C LYS A 60 -10.39 -19.90 49.00
N SER A 61 -9.41 -20.77 48.72
CA SER A 61 -8.24 -21.02 49.56
C SER A 61 -6.96 -20.37 49.04
N LEU A 62 -6.99 -19.82 47.82
CA LEU A 62 -5.87 -19.12 47.20
C LEU A 62 -5.77 -17.69 47.74
N ASN A 63 -4.56 -17.29 48.12
CA ASN A 63 -4.25 -15.92 48.50
C ASN A 63 -3.52 -15.22 47.35
N PHE A 64 -4.25 -14.41 46.57
CA PHE A 64 -3.66 -13.68 45.44
C PHE A 64 -2.80 -12.48 45.86
N ASN A 65 -2.63 -12.22 47.16
CA ASN A 65 -1.61 -11.30 47.67
C ASN A 65 -0.24 -11.98 47.86
N ASP A 66 -0.18 -13.32 47.81
CA ASP A 66 1.08 -14.07 47.78
C ASP A 66 1.63 -14.06 46.34
N GLU A 67 2.82 -13.47 46.16
CA GLU A 67 3.50 -13.37 44.86
C GLU A 67 3.68 -14.73 44.18
N GLY A 68 3.88 -15.80 44.97
CA GLY A 68 4.04 -17.14 44.42
C GLY A 68 2.77 -17.69 43.78
N GLN A 69 1.63 -17.53 44.46
CA GLN A 69 0.33 -18.00 43.96
C GLN A 69 -0.18 -17.13 42.82
N HIS A 70 -0.02 -15.80 42.95
CA HIS A 70 -0.36 -14.85 41.89
C HIS A 70 0.45 -15.08 40.62
N GLY A 71 1.78 -15.21 40.77
CA GLY A 71 2.69 -15.48 39.66
C GLY A 71 2.42 -16.81 38.97
N LEU A 72 2.09 -17.87 39.73
CA LEU A 72 1.68 -19.15 39.15
C LEU A 72 0.43 -19.01 38.28
N MET A 73 -0.61 -18.31 38.75
CA MET A 73 -1.84 -18.09 38.00
C MET A 73 -1.59 -17.26 36.73
N THR A 74 -0.75 -16.22 36.83
CA THR A 74 -0.36 -15.40 35.67
C THR A 74 0.30 -16.27 34.60
N GLN A 75 1.26 -17.12 34.99
CA GLN A 75 1.96 -17.98 34.03
C GLN A 75 1.06 -19.06 33.44
N LEU A 76 0.10 -19.60 34.21
CA LEU A 76 -0.87 -20.57 33.70
C LEU A 76 -1.81 -19.96 32.65
N LEU A 77 -2.34 -18.76 32.91
CA LEU A 77 -3.19 -18.04 31.96
C LEU A 77 -2.40 -17.62 30.71
N ARG A 78 -1.15 -17.15 30.87
CA ARG A 78 -0.25 -16.85 29.75
C ARG A 78 0.06 -18.10 28.92
N LEU A 79 0.32 -19.24 29.56
CA LEU A 79 0.55 -20.49 28.85
C LEU A 79 -0.66 -20.89 28.01
N ALA A 80 -1.87 -20.83 28.58
CA ALA A 80 -3.11 -21.12 27.86
C ALA A 80 -3.31 -20.16 26.68
N HIS A 81 -3.09 -18.85 26.91
CA HIS A 81 -3.18 -17.83 25.87
C HIS A 81 -2.17 -18.08 24.73
N ASN A 82 -0.90 -18.30 25.05
CA ASN A 82 0.16 -18.55 24.08
C ASN A 82 -0.10 -19.81 23.23
N CYS A 83 -0.73 -20.83 23.82
CA CYS A 83 -1.15 -22.02 23.07
C CYS A 83 -2.29 -21.70 22.07
N LEU A 84 -3.20 -20.80 22.44
CA LEU A 84 -4.33 -20.39 21.59
C LEU A 84 -3.92 -19.39 20.51
N THR A 85 -2.89 -18.58 20.73
CA THR A 85 -2.34 -17.60 19.76
C THR A 85 -1.19 -18.14 18.91
N PHE A 86 -0.91 -19.44 18.97
CA PHE A 86 0.12 -20.06 18.15
C PHE A 86 -0.20 -19.90 16.64
N ASP A 87 0.81 -19.62 15.81
CA ASP A 87 0.65 -19.51 14.36
C ASP A 87 0.46 -20.91 13.75
N PHE A 88 -0.80 -21.30 13.63
CA PHE A 88 -1.15 -22.62 13.10
C PHE A 88 -0.91 -22.74 11.58
N ILE A 89 -0.72 -21.64 10.83
CA ILE A 89 -0.64 -21.64 9.34
C ILE A 89 0.75 -21.24 8.82
N GLY A 90 1.57 -20.55 9.62
CA GLY A 90 2.89 -20.06 9.22
C GLY A 90 2.85 -18.73 8.45
N THR A 91 1.84 -17.91 8.71
CA THR A 91 1.53 -16.68 7.97
C THR A 91 1.72 -15.39 8.78
N SER A 92 1.93 -15.44 10.10
CA SER A 92 2.02 -14.21 10.90
C SER A 92 3.46 -13.72 11.03
N THR A 93 3.88 -12.84 10.12
CA THR A 93 5.02 -11.93 10.35
C THR A 93 4.57 -10.47 10.51
N ASP A 94 3.27 -10.22 10.54
CA ASP A 94 2.74 -8.85 10.52
C ASP A 94 1.81 -8.59 11.71
N GLU A 95 2.38 -8.05 12.79
CA GLU A 95 1.64 -7.56 13.97
C GLU A 95 0.72 -6.37 13.64
N SER A 96 0.82 -5.79 12.42
CA SER A 96 -0.03 -4.68 11.96
C SER A 96 -1.31 -5.12 11.24
N SER A 97 -1.47 -6.42 10.96
CA SER A 97 -2.66 -6.96 10.28
C SER A 97 -3.86 -7.05 11.24
N ASP A 98 -5.04 -6.65 10.76
CA ASP A 98 -6.30 -6.60 11.50
C ASP A 98 -6.45 -7.79 12.48
N ASP A 99 -6.52 -7.45 13.78
CA ASP A 99 -6.62 -8.38 14.90
C ASP A 99 -7.77 -9.40 14.71
N LEU A 100 -8.76 -9.08 13.87
CA LEU A 100 -10.00 -9.80 13.56
C LEU A 100 -9.87 -11.12 12.76
N CYS A 101 -8.67 -11.66 12.56
CA CYS A 101 -8.48 -12.95 11.90
C CYS A 101 -9.07 -14.14 12.69
N THR A 102 -9.53 -15.18 11.98
CA THR A 102 -9.99 -16.43 12.61
C THR A 102 -8.81 -17.32 12.99
N VAL A 103 -8.86 -17.94 14.17
CA VAL A 103 -7.82 -18.86 14.65
C VAL A 103 -8.03 -20.22 14.02
N GLN A 104 -6.99 -20.73 13.35
CA GLN A 104 -7.07 -21.91 12.47
C GLN A 104 -6.54 -23.16 13.17
N ILE A 105 -7.18 -23.49 14.29
CA ILE A 105 -6.79 -24.63 15.14
C ILE A 105 -6.91 -25.97 14.38
N PRO A 106 -5.94 -26.89 14.54
CA PRO A 106 -6.00 -28.26 14.03
C PRO A 106 -7.27 -29.00 14.46
N THR A 107 -7.76 -29.89 13.60
CA THR A 107 -8.96 -30.71 13.86
C THR A 107 -8.81 -31.63 15.07
N SER A 108 -7.59 -32.02 15.42
CA SER A 108 -7.28 -32.82 16.61
C SER A 108 -7.69 -32.14 17.92
N TRP A 109 -7.78 -30.81 17.97
CA TRP A 109 -8.18 -30.07 19.17
C TRP A 109 -9.69 -29.93 19.31
N ARG A 110 -10.48 -30.30 18.28
CA ARG A 110 -11.94 -30.16 18.26
C ARG A 110 -12.63 -30.65 19.56
N PRO A 111 -12.25 -31.77 20.20
CA PRO A 111 -12.88 -32.22 21.45
C PRO A 111 -12.80 -31.20 22.58
N ALA A 112 -11.70 -30.44 22.69
CA ALA A 112 -11.51 -29.45 23.76
C ALA A 112 -12.48 -28.26 23.66
N PHE A 113 -12.97 -27.95 22.45
CA PHE A 113 -13.92 -26.86 22.21
C PHE A 113 -15.37 -27.32 22.11
N LEU A 114 -15.60 -28.61 21.81
CA LEU A 114 -16.93 -29.23 21.90
C LEU A 114 -17.35 -29.46 23.36
N ASP A 115 -16.40 -29.72 24.24
CA ASP A 115 -16.67 -29.80 25.67
C ASP A 115 -16.90 -28.39 26.24
N PHE A 116 -18.13 -28.13 26.68
CA PHE A 116 -18.52 -26.86 27.29
C PHE A 116 -17.70 -26.54 28.56
N THR A 117 -17.08 -27.54 29.20
CA THR A 117 -16.27 -27.32 30.40
C THR A 117 -15.12 -26.35 30.17
N THR A 118 -14.46 -26.36 29.01
CA THR A 118 -13.34 -25.47 28.69
C THR A 118 -13.80 -24.02 28.58
N LEU A 119 -14.89 -23.77 27.85
CA LEU A 119 -15.44 -22.42 27.71
C LEU A 119 -15.93 -21.89 29.07
N LYS A 120 -16.64 -22.75 29.81
CA LYS A 120 -17.13 -22.44 31.16
C LYS A 120 -15.98 -22.13 32.14
N LEU A 121 -14.88 -22.87 32.06
CA LEU A 121 -13.70 -22.67 32.91
C LEU A 121 -13.21 -21.22 32.83
N PHE A 122 -13.01 -20.68 31.61
CA PHE A 122 -12.49 -19.31 31.46
C PHE A 122 -13.50 -18.23 31.85
N PHE A 123 -14.81 -18.44 31.62
CA PHE A 123 -15.84 -17.56 32.15
C PHE A 123 -15.86 -17.58 33.69
N ASP A 124 -15.79 -18.74 34.32
CA ASP A 124 -15.77 -18.85 35.78
C ASP A 124 -14.48 -18.23 36.37
N LEU A 125 -13.34 -18.42 35.70
CA LEU A 125 -12.07 -17.80 36.09
C LEU A 125 -12.17 -16.27 36.06
N TYR A 126 -12.75 -15.68 35.02
CA TYR A 126 -12.97 -14.24 34.95
C TYR A 126 -13.76 -13.71 36.17
N HIS A 127 -14.83 -14.38 36.58
CA HIS A 127 -15.65 -13.94 37.72
C HIS A 127 -14.98 -14.18 39.09
N SER A 128 -14.04 -15.12 39.17
CA SER A 128 -13.40 -15.51 40.44
C SER A 128 -12.06 -14.84 40.71
N LEU A 129 -11.37 -14.38 39.66
CA LEU A 129 -10.02 -13.83 39.74
C LEU A 129 -10.02 -12.31 39.96
N PRO A 130 -8.96 -11.74 40.58
CA PRO A 130 -8.79 -10.31 40.72
C PRO A 130 -8.49 -9.63 39.37
N ASN A 131 -8.71 -8.30 39.29
CA ASN A 131 -8.47 -7.47 38.10
C ASN A 131 -7.04 -7.54 37.53
N THR A 132 -6.06 -7.98 38.33
CA THR A 132 -4.68 -8.19 37.87
C THR A 132 -4.51 -9.45 37.01
N LEU A 133 -5.47 -10.38 37.04
CA LEU A 133 -5.42 -11.68 36.36
C LEU A 133 -6.59 -11.91 35.41
N SER A 134 -7.77 -11.34 35.72
CA SER A 134 -8.98 -11.47 34.92
C SER A 134 -8.84 -11.04 33.44
N PRO A 135 -8.00 -10.05 33.04
CA PRO A 135 -7.84 -9.71 31.62
C PRO A 135 -7.27 -10.87 30.81
N LEU A 136 -6.33 -11.64 31.36
CA LEU A 136 -5.75 -12.80 30.67
C LEU A 136 -6.77 -13.93 30.45
N ALA A 137 -7.73 -14.09 31.38
CA ALA A 137 -8.83 -15.01 31.20
C ALA A 137 -9.76 -14.56 30.05
N LEU A 138 -10.04 -13.26 29.94
CA LEU A 138 -10.75 -12.69 28.79
C LEU A 138 -9.97 -12.85 27.49
N SER A 139 -8.66 -12.63 27.48
CA SER A 139 -7.82 -12.85 26.28
C SER A 139 -7.91 -14.30 25.80
N CYS A 140 -7.93 -15.28 26.70
CA CYS A 140 -8.18 -16.68 26.33
C CYS A 140 -9.58 -16.84 25.71
N LEU A 141 -10.61 -16.22 26.29
CA LEU A 141 -11.98 -16.23 25.73
C LEU A 141 -12.05 -15.59 24.34
N VAL A 142 -11.32 -14.50 24.10
CA VAL A 142 -11.23 -13.85 22.77
C VAL A 142 -10.71 -14.83 21.73
N GLN A 143 -9.64 -15.57 22.05
CA GLN A 143 -9.07 -16.56 21.14
C GLN A 143 -10.01 -17.77 20.94
N ILE A 144 -10.64 -18.25 22.02
CA ILE A 144 -11.64 -19.32 21.95
C ILE A 144 -12.84 -18.91 21.06
N ALA A 145 -13.32 -17.68 21.19
CA ALA A 145 -14.38 -17.13 20.35
C ALA A 145 -13.97 -16.97 18.87
N SER A 146 -12.66 -16.86 18.61
CA SER A 146 -12.08 -16.69 17.28
C SER A 146 -11.81 -18.01 16.55
N VAL A 147 -12.02 -19.17 17.19
CA VAL A 147 -11.82 -20.49 16.58
C VAL A 147 -12.72 -20.69 15.37
N ARG A 148 -12.14 -20.97 14.20
CA ARG A 148 -12.86 -21.05 12.93
C ARG A 148 -14.15 -21.87 13.01
N ARG A 149 -15.26 -21.32 12.51
CA ARG A 149 -16.57 -21.99 12.47
C ARG A 149 -16.58 -23.36 11.77
N SER A 150 -15.67 -23.60 10.82
CA SER A 150 -15.56 -24.86 10.06
C SER A 150 -15.04 -26.03 10.88
N LEU A 151 -14.51 -25.77 12.08
CA LEU A 151 -14.14 -26.83 13.03
C LEU A 151 -15.38 -27.61 13.52
N PHE A 152 -16.55 -26.95 13.58
CA PHE A 152 -17.79 -27.47 14.12
C PHE A 152 -18.80 -27.83 13.01
N SER A 153 -19.54 -28.93 13.20
CA SER A 153 -20.77 -29.20 12.44
C SER A 153 -21.87 -28.19 12.80
N ASN A 154 -22.94 -28.11 12.00
CA ASN A 154 -23.98 -27.10 12.21
C ASN A 154 -24.69 -27.22 13.58
N THR A 155 -24.93 -28.44 14.08
CA THR A 155 -25.59 -28.66 15.37
C THR A 155 -24.67 -28.35 16.56
N GLU A 156 -23.41 -28.75 16.47
CA GLU A 156 -22.39 -28.43 17.49
C GLU A 156 -22.13 -26.92 17.56
N ARG A 157 -22.08 -26.26 16.39
CA ARG A 157 -21.88 -24.81 16.30
C ARG A 157 -22.97 -24.04 17.02
N ALA A 158 -24.23 -24.43 16.85
CA ALA A 158 -25.35 -23.83 17.55
C ALA A 158 -25.19 -23.96 19.08
N LYS A 159 -24.82 -25.15 19.58
CA LYS A 159 -24.58 -25.38 21.02
C LYS A 159 -23.44 -24.50 21.55
N PHE A 160 -22.30 -24.50 20.87
CA PHE A 160 -21.14 -23.68 21.25
C PHE A 160 -21.51 -22.18 21.29
N LEU A 161 -22.20 -21.70 20.26
CA LEU A 161 -22.62 -20.31 20.16
C LEU A 161 -23.60 -19.92 21.27
N THR A 162 -24.58 -20.77 21.59
CA THR A 162 -25.50 -20.54 22.71
C THR A 162 -24.75 -20.39 24.03
N HIS A 163 -23.77 -21.24 24.29
CA HIS A 163 -22.94 -21.16 25.49
C HIS A 163 -22.08 -19.90 25.54
N LEU A 164 -21.47 -19.50 24.41
CA LEU A 164 -20.67 -18.29 24.31
C LEU A 164 -21.51 -17.03 24.54
N VAL A 165 -22.68 -16.93 23.90
CA VAL A 165 -23.61 -15.81 24.04
C VAL A 165 -24.14 -15.73 25.47
N ASN A 166 -24.46 -16.86 26.11
CA ASN A 166 -24.88 -16.89 27.52
C ASN A 166 -23.79 -16.40 28.47
N GLY A 167 -22.52 -16.76 28.23
CA GLY A 167 -21.39 -16.26 29.01
C GLY A 167 -21.21 -14.75 28.88
N VAL A 168 -21.27 -14.22 27.65
CA VAL A 168 -21.25 -12.77 27.40
C VAL A 168 -22.43 -12.06 28.07
N LYS A 169 -23.64 -12.63 27.96
CA LYS A 169 -24.85 -12.10 28.62
C LYS A 169 -24.65 -12.00 30.13
N HIS A 170 -24.04 -13.02 30.75
CA HIS A 170 -23.82 -13.05 32.19
C HIS A 170 -22.86 -11.94 32.65
N ILE A 171 -21.78 -11.69 31.89
CA ILE A 171 -20.86 -10.57 32.16
C ILE A 171 -21.59 -9.22 32.02
N LEU A 172 -22.46 -9.06 31.02
CA LEU A 172 -23.23 -7.81 30.84
C LEU A 172 -24.27 -7.58 31.95
N GLN A 173 -24.88 -8.65 32.48
CA GLN A 173 -25.79 -8.56 33.62
C GLN A 173 -25.05 -8.25 34.94
N ASN A 174 -23.79 -8.67 35.05
CA ASN A 174 -22.94 -8.48 36.23
C ASN A 174 -21.62 -7.82 35.82
N PRO A 175 -21.58 -6.49 35.57
CA PRO A 175 -20.42 -5.79 35.01
C PRO A 175 -19.26 -5.61 36.02
N GLN A 176 -19.13 -6.51 36.99
CA GLN A 176 -18.01 -6.53 37.93
C GLN A 176 -16.71 -6.74 37.14
N GLY A 177 -15.70 -5.92 37.42
CA GLY A 177 -14.41 -5.96 36.74
C GLY A 177 -14.30 -5.09 35.47
N LEU A 178 -15.40 -4.68 34.85
CA LEU A 178 -15.39 -3.84 33.63
C LEU A 178 -15.06 -2.36 33.89
N SER A 179 -14.96 -1.94 35.15
CA SER A 179 -14.39 -0.64 35.52
C SER A 179 -12.88 -0.57 35.30
N ASP A 180 -12.20 -1.72 35.21
CA ASP A 180 -10.79 -1.80 34.88
C ASP A 180 -10.58 -1.68 33.36
N PRO A 181 -9.69 -0.77 32.89
CA PRO A 181 -9.46 -0.56 31.45
C PRO A 181 -9.03 -1.81 30.68
N SER A 182 -8.27 -2.71 31.30
CA SER A 182 -7.75 -3.91 30.63
C SER A 182 -8.85 -4.95 30.43
N ASN A 183 -9.66 -5.19 31.46
CA ASN A 183 -10.85 -6.05 31.34
C ASN A 183 -11.84 -5.49 30.32
N TYR A 184 -12.09 -4.18 30.36
CA TYR A 184 -12.96 -3.50 29.42
C TYR A 184 -12.49 -3.68 27.97
N HIS A 185 -11.19 -3.48 27.71
CA HIS A 185 -10.61 -3.64 26.38
C HIS A 185 -10.77 -5.08 25.85
N GLU A 186 -10.39 -6.08 26.64
CA GLU A 186 -10.49 -7.49 26.26
C GLU A 186 -11.95 -7.93 26.07
N PHE A 187 -12.88 -7.39 26.87
CA PHE A 187 -14.29 -7.66 26.69
C PHE A 187 -14.85 -7.06 25.39
N CYS A 188 -14.45 -5.83 25.02
CA CYS A 188 -14.79 -5.24 23.72
C CYS A 188 -14.24 -6.09 22.55
N ARG A 189 -13.01 -6.62 22.66
CA ARG A 189 -12.44 -7.57 21.69
C ARG A 189 -13.31 -8.82 21.59
N LEU A 190 -13.73 -9.40 22.71
CA LEU A 190 -14.58 -10.60 22.76
C LEU A 190 -15.92 -10.36 22.05
N LEU A 191 -16.55 -9.22 22.31
CA LEU A 191 -17.80 -8.82 21.64
C LEU A 191 -17.63 -8.76 20.12
N ALA A 192 -16.56 -8.13 19.62
CA ALA A 192 -16.27 -8.09 18.19
C ALA A 192 -16.13 -9.49 17.55
N ARG A 193 -15.63 -10.48 18.32
CA ARG A 193 -15.47 -11.85 17.81
C ARG A 193 -16.77 -12.56 17.50
N LEU A 194 -17.84 -12.27 18.24
CA LEU A 194 -19.15 -12.90 18.07
C LEU A 194 -19.62 -12.86 16.61
N LYS A 195 -19.47 -11.70 15.95
CA LYS A 195 -19.92 -11.52 14.56
C LYS A 195 -18.82 -11.76 13.52
N SER A 196 -17.55 -11.62 13.86
CA SER A 196 -16.43 -11.85 12.93
C SER A 196 -16.36 -13.31 12.47
N ASN A 197 -16.68 -14.25 13.36
CA ASN A 197 -16.53 -15.68 13.13
C ASN A 197 -17.86 -16.37 12.78
N TYR A 198 -18.98 -15.92 13.35
CA TYR A 198 -20.30 -16.51 13.15
C TYR A 198 -21.20 -15.64 12.26
N GLN A 199 -22.11 -16.29 11.52
CA GLN A 199 -23.07 -15.57 10.68
C GLN A 199 -24.20 -14.97 11.52
N LEU A 200 -24.74 -13.82 11.10
CA LEU A 200 -25.86 -13.20 11.81
C LEU A 200 -27.08 -14.13 11.87
N GLY A 201 -27.38 -14.86 10.80
CA GLY A 201 -28.46 -15.85 10.80
C GLY A 201 -28.30 -16.97 11.84
N GLU A 202 -27.07 -17.27 12.28
CA GLU A 202 -26.81 -18.24 13.36
C GLU A 202 -26.97 -17.59 14.74
N LEU A 203 -26.54 -16.33 14.90
CA LEU A 203 -26.67 -15.57 16.15
C LEU A 203 -28.13 -15.35 16.53
N VAL A 204 -28.98 -14.98 15.58
CA VAL A 204 -30.40 -14.69 15.84
C VAL A 204 -31.18 -15.95 16.26
N MET A 205 -30.69 -17.15 15.88
CA MET A 205 -31.30 -18.44 16.27
C MET A 205 -30.95 -18.88 17.69
N VAL A 206 -30.09 -18.15 18.41
CA VAL A 206 -29.75 -18.44 19.80
C VAL A 206 -30.92 -18.05 20.70
N GLU A 207 -31.38 -18.96 21.57
CA GLU A 207 -32.58 -18.78 22.42
C GLU A 207 -32.61 -17.46 23.21
N ASN A 208 -31.46 -16.99 23.70
CA ASN A 208 -31.35 -15.76 24.50
C ASN A 208 -30.84 -14.55 23.71
N TYR A 209 -30.84 -14.60 22.37
CA TYR A 209 -30.36 -13.51 21.53
C TYR A 209 -31.05 -12.15 21.80
N PRO A 210 -32.39 -12.06 21.94
CA PRO A 210 -33.06 -10.77 22.15
C PRO A 210 -32.58 -10.01 23.39
N GLU A 211 -32.39 -10.71 24.51
CA GLU A 211 -31.89 -10.12 25.75
C GLU A 211 -30.39 -9.77 25.62
N ALA A 212 -29.61 -10.65 24.98
CA ALA A 212 -28.18 -10.42 24.80
C ALA A 212 -27.90 -9.18 23.92
N ILE A 213 -28.59 -9.02 22.79
CA ILE A 213 -28.39 -7.87 21.90
C ILE A 213 -28.82 -6.56 22.57
N GLN A 214 -29.90 -6.58 23.37
CA GLN A 214 -30.33 -5.43 24.17
C GLN A 214 -29.25 -4.99 25.17
N LEU A 215 -28.65 -5.95 25.88
CA LEU A 215 -27.57 -5.66 26.83
C LEU A 215 -26.30 -5.16 26.13
N ILE A 216 -25.94 -5.73 24.97
CA ILE A 216 -24.81 -5.27 24.14
C ILE A 216 -25.06 -3.84 23.65
N ALA A 217 -26.27 -3.50 23.23
CA ALA A 217 -26.65 -2.14 22.83
C ALA A 217 -26.49 -1.16 23.98
N LYS A 218 -27.06 -1.46 25.15
CA LYS A 218 -26.95 -0.63 26.35
C LYS A 218 -25.49 -0.42 26.75
N PHE A 219 -24.69 -1.48 26.75
CA PHE A 219 -23.25 -1.40 27.04
C PHE A 219 -22.52 -0.54 26.01
N THR A 220 -22.81 -0.71 24.72
CA THR A 220 -22.20 0.09 23.64
C THR A 220 -22.53 1.58 23.80
N VAL A 221 -23.78 1.94 24.09
CA VAL A 221 -24.21 3.33 24.29
C VAL A 221 -23.46 3.97 25.46
N GLN A 222 -23.38 3.29 26.60
CA GLN A 222 -22.63 3.77 27.78
C GLN A 222 -21.13 3.90 27.50
N SER A 223 -20.57 2.92 26.80
CA SER A 223 -19.17 2.88 26.36
C SER A 223 -18.79 4.06 25.47
N LEU A 224 -19.67 4.41 24.53
CA LEU A 224 -19.47 5.55 23.62
C LEU A 224 -19.51 6.88 24.36
N GLN A 225 -20.37 7.03 25.37
CA GLN A 225 -20.44 8.23 26.20
C GLN A 225 -19.19 8.42 27.07
N MET A 226 -18.55 7.32 27.50
CA MET A 226 -17.31 7.30 28.29
C MET A 226 -16.04 7.30 27.42
N TRP A 227 -16.00 8.16 26.40
CA TRP A 227 -14.95 8.17 25.39
C TRP A 227 -13.51 8.37 25.92
N GLN A 228 -13.35 8.98 27.09
CA GLN A 228 -12.04 9.26 27.70
C GLN A 228 -11.33 8.01 28.23
N PHE A 229 -12.07 6.93 28.53
CA PHE A 229 -11.52 5.81 29.29
C PHE A 229 -10.78 4.77 28.43
N ALA A 230 -11.16 4.59 27.16
CA ALA A 230 -10.53 3.59 26.28
C ALA A 230 -10.82 3.86 24.79
N PRO A 231 -10.11 4.80 24.14
CA PRO A 231 -10.37 5.18 22.76
C PRO A 231 -10.17 4.03 21.76
N ASN A 232 -9.16 3.17 21.99
CA ASN A 232 -8.86 2.03 21.14
C ASN A 232 -9.92 0.91 21.22
N SER A 233 -10.70 0.86 22.29
CA SER A 233 -11.73 -0.18 22.48
C SER A 233 -13.02 0.12 21.69
N VAL A 234 -13.27 1.39 21.37
CA VAL A 234 -14.46 1.84 20.63
C VAL A 234 -14.50 1.21 19.23
N HIS A 235 -13.34 1.06 18.59
CA HIS A 235 -13.22 0.42 17.28
C HIS A 235 -13.86 -0.98 17.26
N TYR A 236 -13.63 -1.81 18.28
CA TYR A 236 -14.19 -3.17 18.33
C TYR A 236 -15.71 -3.18 18.42
N LEU A 237 -16.29 -2.27 19.21
CA LEU A 237 -17.73 -2.14 19.33
C LEU A 237 -18.37 -1.67 18.03
N LEU A 238 -17.81 -0.63 17.40
CA LEU A 238 -18.30 -0.16 16.10
C LEU A 238 -18.14 -1.23 15.01
N SER A 239 -17.02 -1.95 15.00
CA SER A 239 -16.76 -3.06 14.08
C SER A 239 -17.78 -4.21 14.25
N LEU A 240 -18.20 -4.51 15.48
CA LEU A 240 -19.28 -5.46 15.75
C LEU A 240 -20.58 -5.00 15.08
N TRP A 241 -21.03 -3.78 15.36
CA TRP A 241 -22.27 -3.23 14.82
C TRP A 241 -22.25 -3.09 13.29
N GLN A 242 -21.16 -2.59 12.73
CA GLN A 242 -20.96 -2.48 11.28
C GLN A 242 -21.12 -3.84 10.60
N ARG A 243 -20.44 -4.89 11.10
CA ARG A 243 -20.53 -6.23 10.52
C ARG A 243 -21.90 -6.87 10.73
N MET A 244 -22.59 -6.58 11.82
CA MET A 244 -23.97 -7.04 12.04
C MET A 244 -24.89 -6.42 11.00
N VAL A 245 -24.90 -5.09 10.85
CA VAL A 245 -25.73 -4.37 9.88
C VAL A 245 -25.42 -4.77 8.44
N ALA A 246 -24.13 -4.84 8.06
CA ALA A 246 -23.74 -5.24 6.71
C ALA A 246 -24.21 -6.66 6.32
N SER A 247 -24.50 -7.52 7.31
CA SER A 247 -24.99 -8.87 7.08
C SER A 247 -26.52 -8.99 6.99
N VAL A 248 -27.27 -7.95 7.35
CA VAL A 248 -28.75 -7.94 7.34
C VAL A 248 -29.34 -8.39 6.00
N PRO A 249 -28.88 -7.90 4.82
CA PRO A 249 -29.45 -8.31 3.53
C PRO A 249 -29.32 -9.81 3.22
N TYR A 250 -28.42 -10.51 3.91
CA TYR A 250 -28.13 -11.92 3.69
C TYR A 250 -28.79 -12.83 4.74
N VAL A 251 -29.51 -12.28 5.71
CA VAL A 251 -30.19 -13.06 6.74
C VAL A 251 -31.45 -13.69 6.15
N LYS A 252 -31.48 -15.02 6.11
CA LYS A 252 -32.66 -15.83 5.71
C LYS A 252 -33.47 -16.35 6.90
N ALA A 253 -33.06 -16.01 8.12
CA ALA A 253 -33.72 -16.41 9.36
C ALA A 253 -35.11 -15.74 9.47
N THR A 254 -36.10 -16.47 9.99
CA THR A 254 -37.43 -15.94 10.29
C THR A 254 -37.48 -15.09 11.56
N GLU A 255 -36.54 -15.34 12.47
CA GLU A 255 -36.43 -14.63 13.75
C GLU A 255 -35.95 -13.18 13.56
N PRO A 256 -36.45 -12.21 14.35
CA PRO A 256 -36.11 -10.81 14.21
C PRO A 256 -34.70 -10.50 14.71
N HIS A 257 -33.89 -9.82 13.88
CA HIS A 257 -32.52 -9.43 14.26
C HIS A 257 -32.44 -8.27 15.26
N LEU A 258 -33.50 -7.48 15.44
CA LEU A 258 -33.62 -6.32 16.35
C LEU A 258 -32.64 -5.15 16.09
N LEU A 259 -31.74 -5.26 15.10
CA LEU A 259 -30.78 -4.20 14.76
C LEU A 259 -31.45 -2.85 14.45
N GLU A 260 -32.58 -2.81 13.74
CA GLU A 260 -33.35 -1.58 13.45
C GLU A 260 -33.82 -0.82 14.71
N THR A 261 -33.90 -1.50 15.85
CA THR A 261 -34.26 -0.88 17.13
C THR A 261 -33.04 -0.23 17.78
N TYR A 262 -31.89 -0.89 17.78
CA TYR A 262 -30.72 -0.49 18.58
C TYR A 262 -29.66 0.31 17.80
N THR A 263 -29.53 0.14 16.48
CA THR A 263 -28.57 0.91 15.67
C THR A 263 -28.80 2.43 15.70
N PRO A 264 -30.04 2.95 15.78
CA PRO A 264 -30.27 4.38 15.98
C PRO A 264 -29.73 4.89 17.32
N GLU A 265 -29.86 4.10 18.39
CA GLU A 265 -29.37 4.47 19.72
C GLU A 265 -27.84 4.54 19.73
N VAL A 266 -27.18 3.56 19.13
CA VAL A 266 -25.71 3.52 19.00
C VAL A 266 -25.21 4.70 18.16
N SER A 267 -25.87 4.99 17.03
CA SER A 267 -25.51 6.12 16.16
C SER A 267 -25.67 7.46 16.89
N ASN A 268 -26.78 7.63 17.62
CA ASN A 268 -27.04 8.82 18.41
C ASN A 268 -26.00 9.03 19.51
N ALA A 269 -25.67 7.97 20.25
CA ALA A 269 -24.68 8.00 21.32
C ALA A 269 -23.29 8.40 20.80
N TYR A 270 -22.86 7.82 19.66
CA TYR A 270 -21.59 8.17 19.03
C TYR A 270 -21.55 9.65 18.62
N ILE A 271 -22.55 10.10 17.85
CA ILE A 271 -22.59 11.47 17.31
C ILE A 271 -22.60 12.48 18.45
N THR A 272 -23.51 12.33 19.40
CA THR A 272 -23.67 13.27 20.52
C THR A 272 -22.41 13.32 21.38
N SER A 273 -21.81 12.16 21.68
CA SER A 273 -20.56 12.10 22.47
C SER A 273 -19.41 12.87 21.82
N ARG A 274 -19.24 12.76 20.49
CA ARG A 274 -18.18 13.48 19.77
C ARG A 274 -18.41 14.99 19.73
N LEU A 275 -19.66 15.46 19.73
CA LEU A 275 -19.95 16.89 19.76
C LEU A 275 -19.79 17.49 21.17
N GLU A 276 -20.10 16.71 22.19
CA GLU A 276 -19.87 17.08 23.58
C GLU A 276 -18.38 17.09 23.92
N SER A 277 -17.60 16.13 23.39
CA SER A 277 -16.16 16.04 23.64
C SER A 277 -15.40 17.29 23.19
N VAL A 278 -15.82 17.94 22.10
CA VAL A 278 -15.17 19.18 21.60
C VAL A 278 -15.10 20.26 22.68
N ALA A 279 -16.18 20.46 23.43
CA ALA A 279 -16.20 21.50 24.47
C ALA A 279 -15.22 21.19 25.60
N VAL A 280 -15.07 19.90 25.94
CA VAL A 280 -14.13 19.43 26.98
C VAL A 280 -12.70 19.57 26.48
N VAL A 281 -12.40 19.05 25.29
CA VAL A 281 -11.06 19.11 24.67
C VAL A 281 -10.55 20.53 24.57
N VAL A 282 -11.37 21.47 24.08
CA VAL A 282 -10.95 22.87 23.90
C VAL A 282 -10.76 23.59 25.25
N ARG A 283 -11.62 23.33 26.24
CA ARG A 283 -11.56 24.02 27.54
C ARG A 283 -10.47 23.47 28.47
N GLU A 284 -10.26 22.16 28.43
CA GLU A 284 -9.30 21.46 29.30
C GLU A 284 -7.93 21.24 28.64
N GLY A 285 -7.80 21.54 27.34
CA GLY A 285 -6.55 21.37 26.59
C GLY A 285 -6.13 19.91 26.41
N LEU A 286 -7.11 19.01 26.30
CA LEU A 286 -6.86 17.58 26.05
C LEU A 286 -6.45 17.34 24.59
N GLU A 287 -5.92 16.15 24.31
CA GLU A 287 -5.63 15.71 22.95
C GLU A 287 -6.92 15.64 22.13
N ASP A 288 -6.93 16.29 20.95
CA ASP A 288 -8.10 16.33 20.09
C ASP A 288 -8.15 15.07 19.21
N PRO A 289 -9.22 14.26 19.29
CA PRO A 289 -9.34 13.09 18.42
C PRO A 289 -9.33 13.41 16.92
N LEU A 290 -9.62 14.67 16.52
CA LEU A 290 -9.52 15.11 15.12
C LEU A 290 -8.08 15.22 14.60
N ASP A 291 -7.07 15.16 15.47
CA ASP A 291 -5.67 15.20 15.06
C ASP A 291 -5.21 13.85 14.46
N ASP A 292 -5.85 12.72 14.83
CA ASP A 292 -5.68 11.42 14.18
C ASP A 292 -6.77 11.18 13.13
N LEU A 293 -6.60 11.79 11.96
CA LEU A 293 -7.52 11.65 10.84
C LEU A 293 -7.67 10.19 10.35
N GLY A 294 -6.65 9.34 10.53
CA GLY A 294 -6.70 7.94 10.13
C GLY A 294 -7.68 7.14 10.98
N MET A 295 -7.58 7.28 12.30
CA MET A 295 -8.52 6.69 13.26
C MET A 295 -9.93 7.23 13.07
N VAL A 296 -10.08 8.55 12.88
CA VAL A 296 -11.38 9.18 12.63
C VAL A 296 -12.03 8.61 11.37
N GLN A 297 -11.31 8.54 10.26
CA GLN A 297 -11.84 7.99 9.02
C GLN A 297 -12.30 6.53 9.20
N GLN A 298 -11.51 5.71 9.88
CA GLN A 298 -11.87 4.31 10.16
C GLN A 298 -13.16 4.19 10.99
N GLN A 299 -13.31 4.98 12.06
CA GLN A 299 -14.53 4.98 12.88
C GLN A 299 -15.75 5.47 12.10
N LEU A 300 -15.57 6.49 11.25
CA LEU A 300 -16.66 7.05 10.46
C LEU A 300 -17.11 6.11 9.34
N GLU A 301 -16.20 5.35 8.73
CA GLU A 301 -16.55 4.27 7.80
C GLU A 301 -17.42 3.21 8.47
N GLN A 302 -17.10 2.82 9.72
CA GLN A 302 -17.92 1.91 10.50
C GLN A 302 -19.29 2.50 10.83
N LEU A 303 -19.30 3.75 11.34
CA LEU A 303 -20.53 4.47 11.68
C LEU A 303 -21.44 4.66 10.48
N SER A 304 -20.89 4.92 9.28
CA SER A 304 -21.67 5.14 8.07
C SER A 304 -22.58 3.94 7.75
N VAL A 305 -22.08 2.72 7.92
CA VAL A 305 -22.87 1.50 7.73
C VAL A 305 -23.94 1.38 8.81
N ILE A 306 -23.57 1.62 10.07
CA ILE A 306 -24.49 1.51 11.22
C ILE A 306 -25.66 2.49 11.08
N GLY A 307 -25.34 3.77 10.81
CA GLY A 307 -26.32 4.83 10.67
C GLY A 307 -27.25 4.64 9.48
N ARG A 308 -26.83 3.90 8.44
CA ARG A 308 -27.65 3.57 7.26
C ARG A 308 -28.60 2.40 7.45
N CYS A 309 -28.53 1.66 8.55
CA CYS A 309 -29.54 0.65 8.90
C CYS A 309 -30.93 1.28 9.04
N GLU A 310 -31.00 2.46 9.67
CA GLU A 310 -32.23 3.22 9.93
C GLU A 310 -32.00 4.69 9.55
N TYR A 311 -31.74 4.89 8.26
CA TYR A 311 -31.14 6.14 7.78
C TYR A 311 -31.99 7.38 8.07
N GLN A 312 -33.32 7.27 8.02
CA GLN A 312 -34.24 8.36 8.33
C GLN A 312 -34.03 8.94 9.74
N LYS A 313 -33.85 8.08 10.76
CA LYS A 313 -33.61 8.52 12.14
C LYS A 313 -32.26 9.21 12.27
N THR A 314 -31.22 8.63 11.66
CA THR A 314 -29.86 9.19 11.64
C THR A 314 -29.83 10.56 10.97
N CYS A 315 -30.44 10.71 9.79
CA CYS A 315 -30.51 11.98 9.07
C CYS A 315 -31.28 13.05 9.86
N THR A 316 -32.40 12.68 10.49
CA THR A 316 -33.18 13.61 11.31
C THR A 316 -32.35 14.16 12.48
N LEU A 317 -31.58 13.29 13.15
CA LEU A 317 -30.66 13.69 14.20
C LEU A 317 -29.55 14.62 13.68
N LEU A 318 -28.89 14.26 12.57
CA LEU A 318 -27.83 15.07 11.99
C LEU A 318 -28.32 16.46 11.59
N VAL A 319 -29.50 16.55 10.99
CA VAL A 319 -30.14 17.83 10.65
C VAL A 319 -30.35 18.70 11.89
N GLN A 320 -30.91 18.13 12.96
CA GLN A 320 -31.17 18.87 14.20
C GLN A 320 -29.88 19.41 14.84
N LEU A 321 -28.87 18.55 14.98
CA LEU A 321 -27.59 18.92 15.58
C LEU A 321 -26.81 19.92 14.72
N PHE A 322 -26.86 19.77 13.39
CA PHE A 322 -26.22 20.72 12.47
C PHE A 322 -26.88 22.07 12.51
N ASP A 323 -28.21 22.14 12.42
CA ASP A 323 -28.93 23.42 12.45
C ASP A 323 -28.70 24.14 13.78
N GLN A 324 -28.61 23.42 14.90
CA GLN A 324 -28.28 23.98 16.21
C GLN A 324 -26.86 24.55 16.25
N ALA A 325 -25.85 23.77 15.83
CA ALA A 325 -24.45 24.21 15.84
C ALA A 325 -24.20 25.36 14.86
N ALA A 326 -24.80 25.32 13.67
CA ALA A 326 -24.65 26.35 12.65
C ALA A 326 -25.28 27.67 13.07
N ARG A 327 -26.46 27.66 13.71
CA ARG A 327 -27.07 28.88 14.27
C ARG A 327 -26.22 29.49 15.39
N ALA A 328 -25.76 28.67 16.33
CA ALA A 328 -24.88 29.13 17.40
C ALA A 328 -23.59 29.75 16.86
N TYR A 329 -22.99 29.12 15.84
CA TYR A 329 -21.83 29.67 15.15
C TYR A 329 -22.15 31.01 14.47
N GLN A 330 -23.26 31.11 13.73
CA GLN A 330 -23.70 32.36 13.07
C GLN A 330 -23.93 33.50 14.08
N GLU A 331 -24.55 33.22 15.22
CA GLU A 331 -24.80 34.19 16.29
C GLU A 331 -23.50 34.70 16.92
N LEU A 332 -22.55 33.79 17.23
CA LEU A 332 -21.22 34.16 17.72
C LEU A 332 -20.47 35.00 16.68
N MET A 333 -20.56 34.61 15.42
CA MET A 333 -19.95 35.30 14.28
C MET A 333 -20.56 36.67 13.97
N ALA A 334 -21.78 36.96 14.43
CA ALA A 334 -22.40 38.27 14.34
C ALA A 334 -22.10 39.16 15.55
N SER A 335 -21.62 38.57 16.66
CA SER A 335 -21.34 39.28 17.91
C SER A 335 -19.91 39.84 17.93
N PRO A 336 -19.72 41.16 18.15
CA PRO A 336 -18.39 41.78 18.19
C PRO A 336 -17.57 41.40 19.44
N ASN A 337 -18.21 40.85 20.49
CA ASN A 337 -17.57 40.44 21.74
C ASN A 337 -17.50 38.91 21.91
N ALA A 338 -17.60 38.14 20.81
CA ALA A 338 -17.56 36.69 20.89
C ALA A 338 -16.22 36.19 21.46
N GLN A 339 -16.29 35.28 22.42
CA GLN A 339 -15.08 34.65 22.96
C GLN A 339 -14.53 33.67 21.92
N GLN A 340 -13.23 33.78 21.62
CA GLN A 340 -12.55 32.92 20.65
C GLN A 340 -12.69 31.41 20.99
N ILE A 341 -12.78 31.09 22.27
CA ILE A 341 -12.99 29.72 22.76
C ILE A 341 -14.35 29.18 22.31
N ASP A 342 -15.42 29.95 22.44
CA ASP A 342 -16.77 29.52 22.04
C ASP A 342 -16.88 29.37 20.52
N VAL A 343 -16.18 30.21 19.76
CA VAL A 343 -16.03 30.08 18.30
C VAL A 343 -15.36 28.75 17.96
N THR A 344 -14.21 28.48 18.58
CA THR A 344 -13.42 27.25 18.35
C THR A 344 -14.25 25.99 18.69
N ILE A 345 -15.07 26.04 19.75
CA ILE A 345 -15.97 24.94 20.12
C ILE A 345 -17.02 24.69 19.02
N GLN A 346 -17.65 25.72 18.48
CA GLN A 346 -18.62 25.52 17.39
C GLN A 346 -17.94 25.07 16.09
N GLU A 347 -16.76 25.59 15.77
CA GLU A 347 -15.97 25.12 14.62
C GLU A 347 -15.63 23.63 14.75
N GLY A 348 -15.20 23.16 15.93
CA GLY A 348 -14.94 21.74 16.17
C GLY A 348 -16.19 20.86 16.06
N ARG A 349 -17.34 21.34 16.57
CA ARG A 349 -18.63 20.63 16.42
C ARG A 349 -19.06 20.53 14.96
N LEU A 350 -18.97 21.63 14.22
CA LEU A 350 -19.28 21.65 12.80
C LEU A 350 -18.31 20.78 12.00
N THR A 351 -17.03 20.74 12.38
CA THR A 351 -16.01 19.88 11.77
C THR A 351 -16.41 18.41 11.90
N TRP A 352 -16.76 17.94 13.11
CA TRP A 352 -17.26 16.58 13.32
C TRP A 352 -18.52 16.29 12.50
N LEU A 353 -19.48 17.20 12.50
CA LEU A 353 -20.71 17.03 11.73
C LEU A 353 -20.46 16.93 10.23
N VAL A 354 -19.58 17.76 9.66
CA VAL A 354 -19.23 17.71 8.24
C VAL A 354 -18.55 16.37 7.89
N TYR A 355 -17.62 15.89 8.72
CA TYR A 355 -17.01 14.57 8.54
C TYR A 355 -18.03 13.42 8.64
N ILE A 356 -18.93 13.47 9.64
CA ILE A 356 -19.98 12.46 9.83
C ILE A 356 -20.96 12.48 8.66
N ILE A 357 -21.39 13.65 8.20
CA ILE A 357 -22.30 13.79 7.03
C ILE A 357 -21.61 13.26 5.77
N GLY A 358 -20.37 13.66 5.51
CA GLY A 358 -19.59 13.17 4.36
C GLY A 358 -19.47 11.65 4.37
N SER A 359 -19.15 11.07 5.52
CA SER A 359 -19.03 9.61 5.68
C SER A 359 -20.38 8.91 5.58
N ALA A 360 -21.43 9.48 6.17
CA ALA A 360 -22.79 8.97 6.07
C ALA A 360 -23.19 8.85 4.59
N ILE A 361 -22.97 9.89 3.78
CA ILE A 361 -23.21 9.91 2.32
C ILE A 361 -22.31 8.89 1.59
N GLY A 362 -21.01 8.88 1.90
CA GLY A 362 -20.02 7.99 1.30
C GLY A 362 -20.27 6.50 1.56
N GLY A 363 -20.90 6.14 2.68
CA GLY A 363 -21.26 4.77 3.05
C GLY A 363 -22.39 4.14 2.22
N ARG A 364 -22.79 4.74 1.09
CA ARG A 364 -23.87 4.25 0.24
C ARG A 364 -23.40 3.01 -0.52
N VAL A 365 -24.03 1.87 -0.26
CA VAL A 365 -23.79 0.65 -1.05
C VAL A 365 -24.64 0.69 -2.32
N SER A 366 -24.05 0.44 -3.49
CA SER A 366 -24.69 0.57 -4.82
C SER A 366 -26.00 -0.22 -5.00
N PHE A 367 -26.24 -1.24 -4.19
CA PHE A 367 -27.44 -2.10 -4.28
C PHE A 367 -28.62 -1.64 -3.38
N ASN A 368 -28.42 -0.69 -2.44
CA ASN A 368 -29.44 -0.17 -1.52
C ASN A 368 -29.89 1.26 -1.87
N SER A 369 -29.82 1.66 -3.15
CA SER A 369 -30.26 2.97 -3.62
C SER A 369 -31.79 3.08 -3.59
N ASN A 370 -32.35 3.79 -2.61
CA ASN A 370 -33.74 4.25 -2.62
C ASN A 370 -33.78 5.77 -2.85
N ASP A 371 -34.79 6.22 -3.60
CA ASP A 371 -35.07 7.63 -3.89
C ASP A 371 -35.22 8.49 -2.62
N GLU A 372 -35.73 7.91 -1.53
CA GLU A 372 -35.91 8.60 -0.24
C GLU A 372 -34.57 8.91 0.43
N HIS A 373 -33.59 7.99 0.32
CA HIS A 373 -32.24 8.21 0.82
C HIS A 373 -31.54 9.33 0.06
N ASP A 374 -31.81 9.45 -1.25
CA ASP A 374 -31.29 10.56 -2.06
C ASP A 374 -31.91 11.91 -1.66
N ALA A 375 -33.20 11.95 -1.31
CA ALA A 375 -33.79 13.20 -0.79
C ALA A 375 -33.17 13.62 0.55
N MET A 376 -32.90 12.66 1.44
CA MET A 376 -32.21 12.91 2.71
C MET A 376 -30.76 13.37 2.52
N ASP A 377 -30.01 12.75 1.61
CA ASP A 377 -28.64 13.16 1.28
C ASP A 377 -28.65 14.59 0.74
N GLY A 378 -29.64 14.96 -0.08
CA GLY A 378 -29.85 16.33 -0.54
C GLY A 378 -30.02 17.35 0.60
N GLU A 379 -30.80 17.03 1.64
CA GLU A 379 -30.97 17.90 2.82
C GLU A 379 -29.66 18.13 3.59
N LEU A 380 -28.86 17.08 3.76
CA LEU A 380 -27.57 17.18 4.45
C LEU A 380 -26.55 17.97 3.62
N VAL A 381 -26.47 17.71 2.31
CA VAL A 381 -25.58 18.42 1.39
C VAL A 381 -25.90 19.91 1.35
N CYS A 382 -27.18 20.29 1.31
CA CYS A 382 -27.59 21.70 1.34
C CYS A 382 -27.00 22.45 2.54
N ARG A 383 -27.04 21.85 3.72
CA ARG A 383 -26.53 22.43 4.97
C ARG A 383 -25.02 22.61 4.95
N VAL A 384 -24.29 21.59 4.50
CA VAL A 384 -22.84 21.65 4.38
C VAL A 384 -22.41 22.74 3.38
N LEU A 385 -23.09 22.85 2.23
CA LEU A 385 -22.80 23.89 1.23
C LEU A 385 -23.16 25.30 1.72
N GLN A 386 -24.24 25.46 2.50
CA GLN A 386 -24.57 26.74 3.14
C GLN A 386 -23.53 27.15 4.17
N LEU A 387 -23.04 26.20 4.98
CA LEU A 387 -21.95 26.43 5.91
C LEU A 387 -20.67 26.83 5.18
N MET A 388 -20.34 26.16 4.08
CA MET A 388 -19.19 26.50 3.24
C MET A 388 -19.28 27.94 2.74
N ASN A 389 -20.43 28.38 2.22
CA ASN A 389 -20.62 29.77 1.78
C ASN A 389 -20.39 30.77 2.94
N LEU A 390 -20.85 30.43 4.14
CA LEU A 390 -20.63 31.25 5.34
C LEU A 390 -19.14 31.34 5.71
N THR A 391 -18.43 30.21 5.74
CA THR A 391 -17.00 30.16 6.10
C THR A 391 -16.12 30.83 5.04
N ASP A 392 -16.40 30.57 3.76
CA ASP A 392 -15.62 31.10 2.63
C ASP A 392 -15.70 32.63 2.55
N SER A 393 -16.87 33.21 2.84
CA SER A 393 -17.07 34.67 2.85
C SER A 393 -16.19 35.39 3.88
N ARG A 394 -15.63 34.66 4.86
CA ARG A 394 -14.87 35.22 5.99
C ARG A 394 -13.39 34.83 6.00
N LEU A 395 -12.92 34.03 5.03
CA LEU A 395 -11.53 33.55 5.00
C LEU A 395 -10.48 34.68 5.05
N ALA A 396 -10.82 35.88 4.57
CA ALA A 396 -9.96 37.05 4.66
C ALA A 396 -9.71 37.53 6.11
N GLN A 397 -10.62 37.21 7.05
CA GLN A 397 -10.57 37.60 8.47
C GLN A 397 -10.02 36.48 9.36
N GLY A 398 -9.88 35.26 8.84
CA GLY A 398 -9.49 34.06 9.56
C GLY A 398 -10.30 32.85 9.12
N GLY A 399 -9.77 31.65 9.32
CA GLY A 399 -10.43 30.41 8.97
C GLY A 399 -9.99 29.25 9.86
N CYS A 400 -10.76 28.16 9.83
CA CYS A 400 -10.48 26.95 10.60
C CYS A 400 -9.95 25.86 9.68
N GLU A 401 -8.66 25.50 9.82
CA GLU A 401 -8.03 24.46 8.98
C GLU A 401 -8.74 23.10 9.12
N LYS A 402 -9.15 22.73 10.34
CA LYS A 402 -9.84 21.47 10.61
C LYS A 402 -11.18 21.38 9.87
N LEU A 403 -11.96 22.47 9.91
CA LEU A 403 -13.23 22.55 9.20
C LEU A 403 -13.04 22.51 7.68
N GLU A 404 -11.99 23.17 7.18
CA GLU A 404 -11.66 23.16 5.75
C GLU A 404 -11.28 21.77 5.25
N LEU A 405 -10.47 21.03 6.01
CA LEU A 405 -10.13 19.65 5.70
C LEU A 405 -11.37 18.73 5.73
N ALA A 406 -12.33 18.99 6.64
CA ALA A 406 -13.61 18.29 6.66
C ALA A 406 -14.45 18.59 5.41
N MET A 407 -14.50 19.85 4.95
CA MET A 407 -15.18 20.23 3.71
C MET A 407 -14.59 19.50 2.50
N LEU A 408 -13.25 19.43 2.40
CA LEU A 408 -12.58 18.68 1.33
C LEU A 408 -12.90 17.17 1.39
N SER A 409 -12.92 16.58 2.59
CA SER A 409 -13.32 15.19 2.79
C SER A 409 -14.77 14.95 2.39
N PHE A 410 -15.66 15.89 2.70
CA PHE A 410 -17.06 15.85 2.28
C PHE A 410 -17.19 15.88 0.75
N PHE A 411 -16.48 16.78 0.06
CA PHE A 411 -16.49 16.85 -1.40
C PHE A 411 -15.98 15.55 -2.04
N GLU A 412 -14.97 14.92 -1.46
CA GLU A 412 -14.48 13.62 -1.94
C GLU A 412 -15.56 12.53 -1.84
N GLN A 413 -16.26 12.44 -0.70
CA GLN A 413 -17.33 11.45 -0.51
C GLN A 413 -18.55 11.75 -1.39
N PHE A 414 -18.95 13.01 -1.50
CA PHE A 414 -20.04 13.42 -2.39
C PHE A 414 -19.71 13.10 -3.85
N ARG A 415 -18.47 13.39 -4.28
CA ARG A 415 -18.00 13.06 -5.64
C ARG A 415 -18.13 11.57 -5.93
N LYS A 416 -17.64 10.71 -5.03
CA LYS A 416 -17.67 9.23 -5.20
C LYS A 416 -19.08 8.69 -5.45
N ILE A 417 -20.11 9.30 -4.87
CA ILE A 417 -21.49 8.81 -4.95
C ILE A 417 -22.33 9.51 -6.02
N TYR A 418 -22.20 10.84 -6.15
CA TYR A 418 -23.11 11.67 -6.94
C TYR A 418 -22.46 12.37 -8.14
N VAL A 419 -21.13 12.26 -8.34
CA VAL A 419 -20.45 12.89 -9.49
C VAL A 419 -19.60 11.87 -10.26
N GLY A 420 -20.00 11.57 -11.51
CA GLY A 420 -19.20 10.71 -12.40
C GLY A 420 -20.03 9.91 -13.40
N ASP A 421 -19.35 9.13 -14.24
CA ASP A 421 -19.95 8.38 -15.35
C ASP A 421 -20.98 7.32 -14.92
N GLN A 422 -20.84 6.76 -13.72
CA GLN A 422 -21.66 5.67 -13.20
C GLN A 422 -22.86 6.16 -12.36
N VAL A 423 -23.10 7.47 -12.29
CA VAL A 423 -24.15 8.04 -11.43
C VAL A 423 -25.50 8.08 -12.16
N GLN A 424 -26.56 7.72 -11.44
CA GLN A 424 -27.93 7.82 -11.94
C GLN A 424 -28.32 9.30 -12.13
N LYS A 425 -28.55 9.70 -13.38
CA LYS A 425 -28.81 11.09 -13.80
C LYS A 425 -30.11 11.72 -13.24
N ASN A 426 -30.99 10.94 -12.59
CA ASN A 426 -32.28 11.36 -12.07
C ASN A 426 -32.40 11.21 -10.54
N SER A 427 -31.31 11.38 -9.79
CA SER A 427 -31.34 11.31 -8.32
C SER A 427 -32.15 12.47 -7.71
N LYS A 428 -32.98 12.17 -6.69
CA LYS A 428 -33.72 13.19 -5.93
C LYS A 428 -32.82 14.17 -5.17
N VAL A 429 -31.52 13.88 -5.00
CA VAL A 429 -30.53 14.82 -4.46
C VAL A 429 -30.56 16.13 -5.24
N TYR A 430 -30.46 16.07 -6.58
CA TYR A 430 -30.40 17.26 -7.43
C TYR A 430 -31.69 18.07 -7.39
N ARG A 431 -32.85 17.42 -7.23
CA ARG A 431 -34.12 18.14 -7.00
C ARG A 431 -34.01 19.01 -5.74
N ARG A 432 -33.50 18.44 -4.64
CA ARG A 432 -33.41 19.19 -3.38
C ARG A 432 -32.36 20.31 -3.44
N LEU A 433 -31.22 20.06 -4.08
CA LEU A 433 -30.20 21.08 -4.34
C LEU A 433 -30.73 22.21 -5.22
N SER A 434 -31.56 21.90 -6.22
CA SER A 434 -32.22 22.89 -7.05
C SER A 434 -33.19 23.77 -6.27
N GLU A 435 -33.98 23.19 -5.36
CA GLU A 435 -34.97 23.92 -4.56
C GLU A 435 -34.33 24.88 -3.54
N VAL A 436 -33.24 24.46 -2.89
CA VAL A 436 -32.63 25.20 -1.77
C VAL A 436 -31.47 26.10 -2.22
N LEU A 437 -30.64 25.62 -3.16
CA LEU A 437 -29.40 26.29 -3.59
C LEU A 437 -29.45 26.75 -5.05
N GLY A 438 -30.49 26.40 -5.81
CA GLY A 438 -30.56 26.69 -7.24
C GLY A 438 -29.64 25.82 -8.09
N LEU A 439 -29.06 24.74 -7.56
CA LEU A 439 -28.16 23.84 -8.28
C LEU A 439 -28.97 22.72 -8.95
N SER A 440 -29.36 22.94 -10.20
CA SER A 440 -30.28 22.05 -10.92
C SER A 440 -29.60 20.86 -11.61
N ASP A 441 -28.31 20.96 -11.90
CA ASP A 441 -27.58 19.92 -12.62
C ASP A 441 -26.17 19.68 -12.07
N GLU A 442 -25.54 18.61 -12.58
CA GLU A 442 -24.18 18.22 -12.23
C GLU A 442 -23.14 19.29 -12.62
N SER A 443 -23.37 20.07 -13.68
CA SER A 443 -22.44 21.11 -14.13
C SER A 443 -22.36 22.25 -13.12
N MET A 444 -23.51 22.67 -12.56
CA MET A 444 -23.56 23.67 -11.50
C MET A 444 -22.86 23.18 -10.23
N VAL A 445 -23.02 21.90 -9.89
CA VAL A 445 -22.30 21.30 -8.76
C VAL A 445 -20.80 21.26 -9.03
N LEU A 446 -20.36 20.90 -10.24
CA LEU A 446 -18.94 20.94 -10.61
C LEU A 446 -18.37 22.38 -10.53
N SER A 447 -19.15 23.41 -10.87
CA SER A 447 -18.77 24.81 -10.65
C SER A 447 -18.52 25.11 -9.16
N VAL A 448 -19.36 24.58 -8.25
CA VAL A 448 -19.13 24.70 -6.80
C VAL A 448 -17.80 24.05 -6.39
N PHE A 449 -17.49 22.84 -6.89
CA PHE A 449 -16.22 22.17 -6.61
C PHE A 449 -15.01 23.00 -7.06
N ILE A 450 -15.02 23.48 -8.30
CA ILE A 450 -13.91 24.26 -8.84
C ILE A 450 -13.78 25.61 -8.14
N ARG A 451 -14.88 26.28 -7.82
CA ARG A 451 -14.86 27.51 -7.04
C ARG A 451 -14.23 27.29 -5.67
N LYS A 452 -14.58 26.20 -5.00
CA LYS A 452 -13.97 25.85 -3.71
C LYS A 452 -12.47 25.57 -3.84
N ILE A 453 -12.06 24.85 -4.88
CA ILE A 453 -10.64 24.62 -5.19
C ILE A 453 -9.92 25.95 -5.37
N ILE A 454 -10.45 26.88 -6.18
CA ILE A 454 -9.86 28.20 -6.42
C ILE A 454 -9.76 28.99 -5.11
N THR A 455 -10.83 29.02 -4.31
CA THR A 455 -10.84 29.69 -3.00
C THR A 455 -9.73 29.15 -2.11
N ASN A 456 -9.59 27.82 -2.01
CA ASN A 456 -8.58 27.20 -1.18
C ASN A 456 -7.16 27.52 -1.65
N LEU A 457 -6.91 27.43 -2.96
CA LEU A 457 -5.59 27.75 -3.53
C LEU A 457 -5.24 29.25 -3.38
N LYS A 458 -6.23 30.14 -3.27
CA LYS A 458 -6.04 31.59 -3.05
C LYS A 458 -5.74 31.93 -1.59
N TYR A 459 -6.54 31.43 -0.64
CA TYR A 459 -6.47 31.85 0.76
C TYR A 459 -5.61 30.94 1.64
N TRP A 460 -5.50 29.65 1.31
CA TRP A 460 -4.78 28.65 2.12
C TRP A 460 -3.39 28.32 1.57
N GLY A 461 -2.75 29.22 0.81
CA GLY A 461 -1.45 29.00 0.17
C GLY A 461 -0.27 28.69 1.11
N ARG A 462 -0.45 28.80 2.43
CA ARG A 462 0.53 28.47 3.47
C ARG A 462 0.27 27.13 4.19
N SER A 463 -0.89 26.51 4.00
CA SER A 463 -1.24 25.23 4.63
C SER A 463 -1.05 24.10 3.63
N GLU A 464 0.11 23.42 3.71
CA GLU A 464 0.43 22.23 2.90
C GLU A 464 -0.69 21.16 2.91
N PRO A 465 -1.29 20.77 4.05
CA PRO A 465 -2.31 19.71 4.05
C PRO A 465 -3.56 20.12 3.26
N ILE A 466 -4.00 21.38 3.36
CA ILE A 466 -5.17 21.88 2.61
C ILE A 466 -4.85 21.94 1.12
N ILE A 467 -3.68 22.48 0.73
CA ILE A 467 -3.27 22.54 -0.68
C ILE A 467 -3.15 21.14 -1.27
N SER A 468 -2.51 20.21 -0.57
CA SER A 468 -2.36 18.84 -1.04
C SER A 468 -3.71 18.15 -1.27
N LYS A 469 -4.64 18.22 -0.29
CA LYS A 469 -5.99 17.63 -0.46
C LYS A 469 -6.82 18.34 -1.53
N THR A 470 -6.72 19.66 -1.63
CA THR A 470 -7.41 20.46 -2.66
C THR A 470 -6.94 20.07 -4.06
N LEU A 471 -5.62 19.92 -4.26
CA LEU A 471 -5.06 19.49 -5.54
C LEU A 471 -5.35 18.02 -5.85
N GLN A 472 -5.43 17.15 -4.84
CA GLN A 472 -5.88 15.78 -5.03
C GLN A 472 -7.32 15.74 -5.56
N LEU A 473 -8.22 16.56 -5.00
CA LEU A 473 -9.59 16.69 -5.50
C LEU A 473 -9.64 17.18 -6.95
N LEU A 474 -8.85 18.20 -7.29
CA LEU A 474 -8.72 18.69 -8.67
C LEU A 474 -8.18 17.60 -9.61
N SER A 475 -7.14 16.87 -9.19
CA SER A 475 -6.55 15.78 -9.95
C SER A 475 -7.58 14.67 -10.21
N ASP A 476 -8.32 14.26 -9.19
CA ASP A 476 -9.37 13.25 -9.30
C ASP A 476 -10.47 13.65 -10.29
N LEU A 477 -10.90 14.90 -10.26
CA LEU A 477 -11.86 15.48 -11.21
C LEU A 477 -11.30 15.52 -12.63
N SER A 478 -9.98 15.73 -12.79
CA SER A 478 -9.31 15.83 -14.09
C SER A 478 -9.07 14.50 -14.83
N VAL A 479 -9.35 13.35 -14.21
CA VAL A 479 -9.09 12.02 -14.81
C VAL A 479 -10.28 11.48 -15.62
N GLY A 480 -11.51 11.77 -15.21
CA GLY A 480 -12.72 11.19 -15.82
C GLY A 480 -13.14 11.89 -17.12
N TYR A 481 -13.24 11.15 -18.23
CA TYR A 481 -13.50 11.71 -19.56
C TYR A 481 -14.75 12.60 -19.67
N SER A 482 -15.89 12.17 -19.10
CA SER A 482 -17.12 12.97 -19.16
C SER A 482 -17.09 14.19 -18.24
N CYS A 483 -16.55 14.03 -17.03
CA CYS A 483 -16.43 15.07 -16.03
C CYS A 483 -15.56 16.21 -16.57
N VAL A 484 -14.40 15.87 -17.13
CA VAL A 484 -13.47 16.82 -17.73
C VAL A 484 -14.11 17.63 -18.86
N ARG A 485 -14.89 17.01 -19.75
CA ARG A 485 -15.59 17.73 -20.83
C ARG A 485 -16.64 18.74 -20.34
N LYS A 486 -17.23 18.50 -19.16
CA LYS A 486 -18.12 19.47 -18.51
C LYS A 486 -17.31 20.56 -17.83
N LEU A 487 -16.24 20.17 -17.11
CA LEU A 487 -15.36 21.07 -16.38
C LEU A 487 -14.77 22.16 -17.27
N VAL A 488 -14.24 21.81 -18.44
CA VAL A 488 -13.60 22.79 -19.34
C VAL A 488 -14.59 23.84 -19.85
N LYS A 489 -15.91 23.57 -19.85
CA LYS A 489 -16.92 24.58 -20.22
C LYS A 489 -17.23 25.59 -19.10
N LEU A 490 -16.75 25.35 -17.89
CA LEU A 490 -17.00 26.23 -16.74
C LEU A 490 -16.08 27.45 -16.78
N GLU A 491 -16.62 28.62 -16.49
CA GLU A 491 -15.87 29.88 -16.41
C GLU A 491 -14.75 29.79 -15.36
N GLU A 492 -14.98 29.08 -14.25
CA GLU A 492 -13.98 28.90 -13.20
C GLU A 492 -12.76 28.10 -13.69
N VAL A 493 -12.95 27.10 -14.55
CA VAL A 493 -11.83 26.34 -15.12
C VAL A 493 -11.10 27.17 -16.17
N GLN A 494 -11.83 27.93 -16.99
CA GLN A 494 -11.21 28.88 -17.93
C GLN A 494 -10.39 29.94 -17.19
N PHE A 495 -10.87 30.43 -16.04
CA PHE A 495 -10.10 31.29 -15.17
C PHE A 495 -8.77 30.62 -14.77
N MET A 496 -8.79 29.39 -14.26
CA MET A 496 -7.56 28.68 -13.86
C MET A 496 -6.59 28.45 -15.03
N LEU A 497 -7.09 28.09 -16.21
CA LEU A 497 -6.25 27.89 -17.40
C LEU A 497 -5.55 29.19 -17.83
N ASN A 498 -6.24 30.33 -17.71
CA ASN A 498 -5.70 31.64 -18.11
C ASN A 498 -4.88 32.35 -17.00
N ASN A 499 -5.01 31.91 -15.74
CA ASN A 499 -4.54 32.65 -14.56
C ASN A 499 -3.79 31.74 -13.57
N HIS A 500 -2.71 31.10 -14.01
CA HIS A 500 -1.98 30.07 -13.24
C HIS A 500 -0.61 30.56 -12.73
N THR A 501 -0.52 31.78 -12.21
CA THR A 501 0.71 32.38 -11.66
C THR A 501 0.62 32.59 -10.14
N SER A 502 1.73 32.97 -9.51
CA SER A 502 1.76 33.29 -8.07
C SER A 502 0.94 34.52 -7.67
N GLU A 503 0.53 35.35 -8.63
CA GLU A 503 -0.39 36.48 -8.40
C GLU A 503 -1.78 35.98 -7.98
N HIS A 504 -2.21 34.85 -8.56
CA HIS A 504 -3.53 34.27 -8.29
C HIS A 504 -3.47 33.09 -7.33
N PHE A 505 -2.35 32.35 -7.32
CA PHE A 505 -2.17 31.18 -6.48
C PHE A 505 -0.84 31.29 -5.71
N PRO A 506 -0.86 31.79 -4.47
CA PRO A 506 0.36 32.09 -3.70
C PRO A 506 1.33 30.92 -3.55
N PHE A 507 0.83 29.68 -3.54
CA PHE A 507 1.66 28.47 -3.43
C PHE A 507 2.61 28.23 -4.64
N LEU A 508 2.39 28.94 -5.76
CA LEU A 508 3.27 28.92 -6.93
C LEU A 508 4.48 29.88 -6.79
N GLY A 509 4.50 30.73 -5.77
CA GLY A 509 5.54 31.73 -5.57
C GLY A 509 6.89 31.15 -5.11
N ASN A 510 7.97 31.90 -5.36
CA ASN A 510 9.34 31.54 -4.95
C ASN A 510 9.59 31.73 -3.43
N SER A 511 8.67 32.38 -2.71
CA SER A 511 8.73 32.56 -1.25
C SER A 511 8.41 31.29 -0.47
N VAL A 512 7.78 30.30 -1.13
CA VAL A 512 7.34 29.03 -0.54
C VAL A 512 8.53 28.11 -0.24
N ALA A 513 8.39 27.21 0.73
CA ALA A 513 9.40 26.22 1.05
C ALA A 513 9.55 25.19 -0.09
N VAL A 514 10.77 24.73 -0.36
CA VAL A 514 11.05 23.76 -1.45
C VAL A 514 10.30 22.43 -1.25
N SER A 515 10.03 22.04 0.00
CA SER A 515 9.21 20.87 0.35
C SER A 515 7.79 20.98 -0.20
N GLU A 516 7.17 22.14 -0.06
CA GLU A 516 5.78 22.43 -0.43
C GLU A 516 5.61 22.59 -1.96
N MET A 517 6.68 22.98 -2.68
CA MET A 517 6.68 23.09 -4.15
C MET A 517 6.37 21.77 -4.88
N ARG A 518 6.33 20.62 -4.18
CA ARG A 518 5.92 19.33 -4.76
C ARG A 518 4.48 19.36 -5.30
N CYS A 519 3.61 20.11 -4.65
CA CYS A 519 2.20 20.29 -5.02
C CYS A 519 2.04 20.85 -6.45
N ARG A 520 2.99 21.66 -6.91
CA ARG A 520 2.98 22.28 -8.25
C ARG A 520 2.87 21.26 -9.38
N SER A 521 3.57 20.13 -9.28
CA SER A 521 3.48 19.08 -10.30
C SER A 521 2.07 18.51 -10.43
N MET A 522 1.34 18.35 -9.32
CA MET A 522 -0.05 17.86 -9.34
C MET A 522 -1.01 18.89 -9.93
N PHE A 523 -0.81 20.18 -9.59
CA PHE A 523 -1.57 21.28 -10.16
C PHE A 523 -1.44 21.35 -11.68
N TYR A 524 -0.20 21.41 -12.21
CA TYR A 524 0.03 21.46 -13.65
C TYR A 524 -0.31 20.15 -14.38
N THR A 525 -0.24 19.00 -13.71
CA THR A 525 -0.79 17.75 -14.27
C THR A 525 -2.29 17.88 -14.51
N SER A 526 -3.02 18.44 -13.55
CA SER A 526 -4.47 18.59 -13.62
C SER A 526 -4.87 19.64 -14.67
N LEU A 527 -4.18 20.80 -14.69
CA LEU A 527 -4.39 21.82 -15.72
C LEU A 527 -4.05 21.32 -17.11
N GLY A 528 -2.95 20.58 -17.28
CA GLY A 528 -2.57 20.01 -18.57
C GLY A 528 -3.64 19.04 -19.10
N ARG A 529 -4.25 18.21 -18.24
CA ARG A 529 -5.36 17.33 -18.63
C ARG A 529 -6.61 18.11 -19.04
N LEU A 530 -6.93 19.20 -18.34
CA LEU A 530 -8.06 20.08 -18.66
C LEU A 530 -7.81 20.82 -19.99
N LEU A 531 -6.61 21.35 -20.19
CA LEU A 531 -6.21 22.04 -21.41
C LEU A 531 -6.37 21.12 -22.64
N MET A 532 -5.86 19.89 -22.55
CA MET A 532 -5.81 18.93 -23.66
C MET A 532 -7.17 18.58 -24.28
N VAL A 533 -8.26 18.80 -23.56
CA VAL A 533 -9.61 18.38 -23.98
C VAL A 533 -10.08 19.16 -25.19
N ASP A 534 -9.77 20.45 -25.21
CA ASP A 534 -10.12 21.37 -26.28
C ASP A 534 -8.88 21.95 -26.98
N LEU A 535 -7.67 21.45 -26.65
CA LEU A 535 -6.42 21.93 -27.26
C LEU A 535 -6.32 21.51 -28.73
N GLY A 536 -6.56 20.23 -29.04
CA GLY A 536 -6.45 19.72 -30.41
C GLY A 536 -5.12 20.09 -31.09
N GLU A 537 -5.20 20.86 -32.17
CA GLU A 537 -4.09 21.42 -32.96
C GLU A 537 -4.00 22.96 -32.83
N ASP A 538 -4.65 23.55 -31.83
CA ASP A 538 -4.68 25.00 -31.59
C ASP A 538 -3.39 25.49 -30.91
N GLU A 539 -2.41 25.87 -31.74
CA GLU A 539 -1.12 26.41 -31.31
C GLU A 539 -1.24 27.75 -30.58
N ASP A 540 -2.16 28.63 -31.01
CA ASP A 540 -2.36 29.93 -30.34
C ASP A 540 -2.82 29.74 -28.89
N ARG A 541 -3.73 28.79 -28.65
CA ARG A 541 -4.17 28.46 -27.30
C ARG A 541 -3.05 27.85 -26.45
N PHE A 542 -2.20 27.02 -27.05
CA PHE A 542 -1.01 26.49 -26.39
C PHE A 542 -0.06 27.63 -25.98
N ASP A 543 0.26 28.53 -26.90
CA ASP A 543 1.20 29.64 -26.67
C ASP A 543 0.70 30.60 -25.59
N ASN A 544 -0.59 30.95 -25.62
CA ASN A 544 -1.22 31.78 -24.59
C ASN A 544 -1.14 31.13 -23.20
N PHE A 545 -1.33 29.81 -23.12
CA PHE A 545 -1.18 29.07 -21.85
C PHE A 545 0.29 29.02 -21.40
N MET A 546 1.25 28.89 -22.31
CA MET A 546 2.67 28.75 -21.98
C MET A 546 3.37 30.10 -21.68
N LEU A 547 2.76 31.23 -22.01
CA LEU A 547 3.35 32.57 -21.88
C LEU A 547 3.94 32.87 -20.48
N PRO A 548 3.28 32.55 -19.35
CA PRO A 548 3.88 32.76 -18.02
C PRO A 548 5.11 31.87 -17.76
N LEU A 549 5.13 30.66 -18.31
CA LEU A 549 6.26 29.73 -18.19
C LEU A 549 7.43 30.14 -19.08
N THR A 550 7.15 30.72 -20.25
CA THR A 550 8.15 31.36 -21.13
C THR A 550 8.87 32.48 -20.39
N ALA A 551 8.12 33.40 -19.78
CA ALA A 551 8.69 34.50 -19.00
C ALA A 551 9.55 34.00 -17.83
N ALA A 552 9.13 32.92 -17.16
CA ALA A 552 9.91 32.29 -16.10
C ALA A 552 11.24 31.69 -16.62
N PHE A 553 11.21 31.02 -17.77
CA PHE A 553 12.42 30.49 -18.42
C PHE A 553 13.40 31.59 -18.81
N GLU A 554 12.92 32.66 -19.44
CA GLU A 554 13.74 33.80 -19.85
C GLU A 554 14.36 34.51 -18.65
N SER A 555 13.59 34.69 -17.57
CA SER A 555 14.09 35.22 -16.30
C SER A 555 15.20 34.34 -15.71
N ILE A 556 15.04 33.01 -15.71
CA ILE A 556 16.09 32.08 -15.25
C ILE A 556 17.32 32.14 -16.15
N GLY A 557 17.13 32.19 -17.47
CA GLY A 557 18.22 32.32 -18.43
C GLY A 557 19.06 33.59 -18.20
N THR A 558 18.41 34.72 -17.98
CA THR A 558 19.10 35.99 -17.65
C THR A 558 19.82 35.93 -16.31
N MET A 559 19.22 35.33 -15.27
CA MET A 559 19.88 35.11 -13.98
C MET A 559 21.12 34.23 -14.11
N LEU A 560 21.03 33.11 -14.83
CA LEU A 560 22.14 32.17 -15.02
C LEU A 560 23.26 32.75 -15.89
N ALA A 561 22.95 33.61 -16.87
CA ALA A 561 23.98 34.31 -17.65
C ALA A 561 24.88 35.21 -16.77
N SER A 562 24.39 35.61 -15.58
CA SER A 562 25.14 36.40 -14.60
C SER A 562 25.83 35.56 -13.51
N ALA A 563 25.87 34.23 -13.62
CA ALA A 563 26.34 33.32 -12.58
C ALA A 563 27.79 33.56 -12.12
N GLU A 564 28.63 34.14 -12.98
CA GLU A 564 30.03 34.48 -12.67
C GLU A 564 30.19 35.83 -11.92
N THR A 565 29.10 36.56 -11.73
CA THR A 565 29.11 37.87 -11.06
C THR A 565 28.77 37.76 -9.57
N PRO A 566 29.35 38.61 -8.70
CA PRO A 566 29.05 38.62 -7.26
C PRO A 566 27.62 39.08 -6.93
N LEU A 567 26.85 39.55 -7.92
CA LEU A 567 25.44 39.93 -7.82
C LEU A 567 24.48 38.77 -8.12
N PHE A 568 24.99 37.55 -8.35
CA PHE A 568 24.18 36.39 -8.69
C PHE A 568 23.26 36.00 -7.53
N ALA A 569 21.96 36.19 -7.71
CA ALA A 569 20.91 35.77 -6.77
C ALA A 569 20.69 34.24 -6.83
N ALA A 570 21.69 33.47 -6.42
CA ALA A 570 21.72 32.02 -6.57
C ALA A 570 20.50 31.32 -5.98
N GLU A 571 20.07 31.68 -4.77
CA GLU A 571 18.92 31.05 -4.11
C GLU A 571 17.59 31.35 -4.79
N GLU A 572 17.42 32.55 -5.35
CA GLU A 572 16.24 32.92 -6.13
C GLU A 572 16.19 32.14 -7.44
N ALA A 573 17.32 32.08 -8.16
CA ALA A 573 17.45 31.30 -9.39
C ALA A 573 17.19 29.80 -9.16
N LYS A 574 17.73 29.22 -8.08
CA LYS A 574 17.46 27.83 -7.68
C LYS A 574 15.97 27.58 -7.44
N LYS A 575 15.31 28.41 -6.63
CA LYS A 575 13.89 28.24 -6.33
C LYS A 575 13.01 28.40 -7.57
N ALA A 576 13.29 29.40 -8.41
CA ALA A 576 12.59 29.60 -9.67
C ALA A 576 12.73 28.37 -10.58
N LEU A 577 13.95 27.82 -10.71
CA LEU A 577 14.20 26.62 -11.51
C LEU A 577 13.53 25.37 -10.95
N ILE A 578 13.57 25.17 -9.63
CA ILE A 578 12.89 24.05 -8.96
C ILE A 578 11.40 24.12 -9.26
N GLY A 579 10.79 25.29 -9.09
CA GLY A 579 9.39 25.54 -9.39
C GLY A 579 9.04 25.22 -10.83
N LEU A 580 9.73 25.86 -11.78
CA LEU A 580 9.50 25.67 -13.21
C LEU A 580 9.68 24.21 -13.65
N SER A 581 10.71 23.53 -13.15
CA SER A 581 10.94 22.10 -13.46
C SER A 581 9.80 21.21 -12.95
N ARG A 582 9.17 21.57 -11.82
CA ARG A 582 8.00 20.84 -11.27
C ARG A 582 6.75 21.09 -12.10
N ASP A 583 6.54 22.31 -12.57
CA ASP A 583 5.42 22.72 -13.41
C ASP A 583 5.46 21.98 -14.75
N LEU A 584 6.59 22.09 -15.44
CA LEU A 584 6.83 21.44 -16.74
C LEU A 584 6.75 19.93 -16.64
N ARG A 585 7.21 19.34 -15.54
CA ARG A 585 7.08 17.89 -15.34
C ARG A 585 5.61 17.49 -15.22
N GLY A 586 4.77 18.32 -14.60
CA GLY A 586 3.33 18.09 -14.53
C GLY A 586 2.66 18.17 -15.90
N LEU A 587 2.99 19.19 -16.70
CA LEU A 587 2.49 19.33 -18.07
C LEU A 587 2.97 18.19 -18.97
N ALA A 588 4.26 17.88 -18.92
CA ALA A 588 4.83 16.74 -19.63
C ALA A 588 4.12 15.45 -19.23
N PHE A 589 3.76 15.23 -17.97
CA PHE A 589 3.00 14.05 -17.58
C PHE A 589 1.57 14.03 -18.17
N ALA A 590 0.93 15.19 -18.25
CA ALA A 590 -0.44 15.33 -18.77
C ALA A 590 -0.51 15.12 -20.29
N PHE A 591 0.46 15.66 -21.05
CA PHE A 591 0.52 15.61 -22.52
C PHE A 591 0.84 14.20 -23.02
N ASN A 592 -0.23 13.43 -23.18
CA ASN A 592 -0.19 12.01 -23.55
C ASN A 592 -0.59 11.74 -25.00
N THR A 593 -0.86 12.77 -25.82
CA THR A 593 -1.09 12.63 -27.27
C THR A 593 0.14 13.08 -28.05
N LYS A 594 0.32 12.56 -29.29
CA LYS A 594 1.39 12.99 -30.19
C LYS A 594 1.40 14.52 -30.35
N THR A 595 0.27 15.11 -30.70
CA THR A 595 0.14 16.55 -31.00
C THR A 595 0.53 17.44 -29.81
N SER A 596 -0.08 17.22 -28.64
CA SER A 596 0.21 18.03 -27.44
C SER A 596 1.66 17.88 -26.96
N TYR A 597 2.23 16.68 -27.08
CA TYR A 597 3.62 16.45 -26.76
C TYR A 597 4.56 17.14 -27.77
N MET A 598 4.23 17.17 -29.06
CA MET A 598 5.00 17.90 -30.08
C MET A 598 5.01 19.40 -29.82
N MET A 599 3.86 20.02 -29.53
CA MET A 599 3.81 21.44 -29.14
C MET A 599 4.75 21.75 -27.96
N LEU A 600 4.74 20.89 -26.93
CA LEU A 600 5.66 21.04 -25.78
C LEU A 600 7.13 20.83 -26.16
N PHE A 601 7.42 19.84 -27.01
CA PHE A 601 8.78 19.55 -27.44
C PHE A 601 9.37 20.67 -28.31
N ASP A 602 8.59 21.17 -29.26
CA ASP A 602 8.98 22.27 -30.14
C ASP A 602 9.09 23.60 -29.39
N TRP A 603 8.33 23.78 -28.31
CA TRP A 603 8.47 24.93 -27.41
C TRP A 603 9.74 24.84 -26.54
N ILE A 604 10.07 23.67 -25.99
CA ILE A 604 11.23 23.53 -25.08
C ILE A 604 12.57 23.44 -25.82
N TYR A 605 12.60 22.76 -26.97
CA TYR A 605 13.79 22.52 -27.77
C TYR A 605 13.76 23.40 -29.04
N PRO A 606 14.86 24.07 -29.40
CA PRO A 606 16.19 24.03 -28.79
C PRO A 606 16.42 25.11 -27.72
N ASN A 607 15.50 26.05 -27.52
CA ASN A 607 15.80 27.31 -26.85
C ASN A 607 16.01 27.18 -25.33
N TYR A 608 15.24 26.33 -24.65
CA TYR A 608 15.24 26.27 -23.18
C TYR A 608 16.00 25.06 -22.62
N THR A 609 16.22 24.02 -23.42
CA THR A 609 17.05 22.87 -23.02
C THR A 609 18.47 23.24 -22.56
N PRO A 610 19.20 24.21 -23.15
CA PRO A 610 20.53 24.60 -22.70
C PRO A 610 20.53 25.26 -21.31
N ILE A 611 19.46 25.98 -20.95
CA ILE A 611 19.30 26.60 -19.62
C ILE A 611 19.24 25.52 -18.55
N LEU A 612 18.45 24.47 -18.79
CA LEU A 612 18.33 23.33 -17.87
C LEU A 612 19.66 22.57 -17.74
N LEU A 613 20.38 22.37 -18.84
CA LEU A 613 21.69 21.71 -18.84
C LEU A 613 22.72 22.52 -18.04
N HIS A 614 22.81 23.82 -18.29
CA HIS A 614 23.72 24.70 -17.57
C HIS A 614 23.44 24.73 -16.06
N ALA A 615 22.17 24.68 -15.66
CA ALA A 615 21.81 24.59 -14.25
C ALA A 615 22.23 23.27 -13.58
N VAL A 616 22.17 22.15 -14.31
CA VAL A 616 22.68 20.85 -13.83
C VAL A 616 24.20 20.88 -13.66
N GLU A 617 24.91 21.56 -14.55
CA GLU A 617 26.38 21.77 -14.48
C GLU A 617 26.78 22.68 -13.32
N LEU A 618 25.98 23.71 -13.02
CA LEU A 618 26.27 24.64 -11.93
C LEU A 618 25.98 24.03 -10.55
N TRP A 619 24.89 23.28 -10.43
CA TRP A 619 24.36 22.80 -9.15
C TRP A 619 24.33 21.27 -9.00
N TYR A 620 25.24 20.54 -9.67
CA TYR A 620 25.32 19.07 -9.59
C TYR A 620 25.36 18.51 -8.15
N HIS A 621 25.91 19.27 -7.21
CA HIS A 621 26.06 18.93 -5.80
C HIS A 621 24.78 19.19 -4.97
N ASP A 622 23.79 19.91 -5.50
CA ASP A 622 22.54 20.25 -4.82
C ASP A 622 21.37 19.40 -5.37
N PRO A 623 20.97 18.31 -4.70
CA PRO A 623 19.90 17.44 -5.17
C PRO A 623 18.53 18.09 -5.13
N GLN A 624 18.32 19.18 -4.38
CA GLN A 624 17.04 19.89 -4.37
C GLN A 624 16.75 20.51 -5.74
N VAL A 625 17.80 20.95 -6.44
CA VAL A 625 17.75 21.57 -7.77
C VAL A 625 17.82 20.53 -8.89
N THR A 626 18.79 19.62 -8.83
CA THR A 626 19.02 18.65 -9.92
C THR A 626 17.92 17.60 -10.02
N THR A 627 17.35 17.15 -8.89
CA THR A 627 16.30 16.11 -8.90
C THR A 627 15.06 16.51 -9.73
N PRO A 628 14.46 17.71 -9.55
CA PRO A 628 13.39 18.19 -10.43
C PRO A 628 13.74 18.17 -11.92
N VAL A 629 14.92 18.67 -12.30
CA VAL A 629 15.37 18.75 -13.71
C VAL A 629 15.56 17.36 -14.30
N LEU A 630 16.27 16.47 -13.59
CA LEU A 630 16.45 15.08 -14.02
C LEU A 630 15.11 14.35 -14.17
N LYS A 631 14.16 14.60 -13.26
CA LYS A 631 12.81 14.01 -13.36
C LYS A 631 11.97 14.59 -14.48
N LEU A 632 12.20 15.85 -14.88
CA LEU A 632 11.58 16.44 -16.07
C LEU A 632 12.08 15.73 -17.33
N PHE A 633 13.41 15.60 -17.50
CA PHE A 633 13.97 14.89 -18.65
C PHE A 633 13.56 13.41 -18.68
N ALA A 634 13.53 12.73 -17.54
CA ALA A 634 13.05 11.36 -17.44
C ALA A 634 11.57 11.22 -17.86
N GLU A 635 10.75 12.23 -17.57
CA GLU A 635 9.37 12.27 -18.07
C GLU A 635 9.35 12.54 -19.58
N LEU A 636 10.12 13.49 -20.10
CA LEU A 636 10.13 13.84 -21.54
C LEU A 636 10.47 12.65 -22.44
N VAL A 637 11.40 11.77 -22.03
CA VAL A 637 11.78 10.57 -22.80
C VAL A 637 10.83 9.37 -22.61
N GLN A 638 9.88 9.46 -21.67
CA GLN A 638 8.96 8.35 -21.40
C GLN A 638 7.87 8.29 -22.47
N ASN A 639 7.79 7.17 -23.21
CA ASN A 639 6.74 6.93 -24.20
C ASN A 639 5.43 6.45 -23.55
N ARG A 640 4.73 7.34 -22.82
CA ARG A 640 3.40 7.04 -22.27
C ARG A 640 2.34 7.14 -23.36
N SER A 641 1.42 6.18 -23.40
CA SER A 641 0.28 6.18 -24.34
C SER A 641 0.67 6.35 -25.82
N GLN A 642 1.85 5.88 -26.20
CA GLN A 642 2.40 6.01 -27.56
C GLN A 642 2.58 7.47 -28.04
N ARG A 643 2.75 8.43 -27.13
CA ARG A 643 2.93 9.85 -27.50
C ARG A 643 4.20 10.15 -28.30
N LEU A 644 5.25 9.34 -28.16
CA LEU A 644 6.53 9.52 -28.86
C LEU A 644 6.53 8.83 -30.23
N GLN A 645 5.41 8.91 -30.95
CA GLN A 645 5.31 8.37 -32.30
C GLN A 645 5.67 9.45 -33.32
N PHE A 646 6.96 9.56 -33.61
CA PHE A 646 7.47 10.49 -34.62
C PHE A 646 7.25 9.92 -36.03
N ASP A 647 7.06 10.82 -37.00
CA ASP A 647 7.03 10.43 -38.41
C ASP A 647 8.42 9.94 -38.84
N VAL A 648 8.48 9.01 -39.79
CA VAL A 648 9.74 8.34 -40.20
C VAL A 648 10.80 9.34 -40.71
N SER A 649 10.36 10.48 -41.22
CA SER A 649 11.21 11.59 -41.69
C SER A 649 11.62 12.58 -40.59
N SER A 650 11.05 12.49 -39.38
CA SER A 650 11.28 13.46 -38.32
C SER A 650 12.58 13.15 -37.56
N PRO A 651 13.47 14.14 -37.37
CA PRO A 651 14.66 13.99 -36.53
C PRO A 651 14.34 14.05 -35.03
N ASN A 652 13.10 14.37 -34.63
CA ASN A 652 12.76 14.74 -33.26
C ASN A 652 13.07 13.64 -32.24
N GLY A 653 12.89 12.36 -32.59
CA GLY A 653 13.27 11.25 -31.72
C GLY A 653 14.78 11.21 -31.42
N ILE A 654 15.61 11.45 -32.45
CA ILE A 654 17.07 11.50 -32.32
C ILE A 654 17.47 12.71 -31.46
N LEU A 655 16.87 13.88 -31.72
CA LEU A 655 17.13 15.11 -30.98
C LEU A 655 16.77 14.96 -29.50
N LEU A 656 15.61 14.40 -29.19
CA LEU A 656 15.17 14.12 -27.82
C LEU A 656 16.15 13.19 -27.09
N PHE A 657 16.60 12.11 -27.74
CA PHE A 657 17.59 11.22 -27.15
C PHE A 657 18.93 11.92 -26.93
N ARG A 658 19.37 12.77 -27.87
CA ARG A 658 20.62 13.52 -27.76
C ARG A 658 20.60 14.47 -26.57
N GLU A 659 19.51 15.20 -26.35
CA GLU A 659 19.40 16.08 -25.18
C GLU A 659 19.35 15.29 -23.85
N ALA A 660 18.65 14.16 -23.82
CA ALA A 660 18.67 13.28 -22.65
C ALA A 660 20.08 12.70 -22.38
N SER A 661 20.79 12.30 -23.43
CA SER A 661 22.18 11.85 -23.35
C SER A 661 23.09 12.93 -22.77
N LYS A 662 23.00 14.18 -23.24
CA LYS A 662 23.78 15.31 -22.69
C LYS A 662 23.54 15.51 -21.20
N VAL A 663 22.28 15.49 -20.76
CA VAL A 663 21.93 15.66 -19.34
C VAL A 663 22.48 14.51 -18.48
N ILE A 664 22.36 13.25 -18.95
CA ILE A 664 22.94 12.09 -18.26
C ILE A 664 24.46 12.23 -18.15
N CYS A 665 25.13 12.56 -19.25
CA CYS A 665 26.59 12.69 -19.30
C CYS A 665 27.09 13.85 -18.43
N SER A 666 26.42 15.00 -18.49
CA SER A 666 26.77 16.19 -17.73
C SER A 666 26.58 15.97 -16.23
N TYR A 667 25.40 15.51 -15.78
CA TYR A 667 25.21 15.17 -14.36
C TYR A 667 26.15 14.04 -13.92
N GLY A 668 26.26 12.98 -14.72
CA GLY A 668 27.02 11.78 -14.39
C GLY A 668 28.51 12.05 -14.22
N SER A 669 29.12 12.85 -15.10
CA SER A 669 30.55 13.19 -15.00
C SER A 669 30.89 14.01 -13.75
N HIS A 670 30.00 14.90 -13.31
CA HIS A 670 30.22 15.74 -12.13
C HIS A 670 29.92 15.00 -10.82
N ILE A 671 28.81 14.25 -10.74
CA ILE A 671 28.39 13.58 -9.49
C ILE A 671 29.36 12.49 -9.04
N LEU A 672 30.12 11.88 -9.97
CA LEU A 672 31.15 10.90 -9.65
C LEU A 672 32.20 11.45 -8.69
N ASN A 673 32.55 12.73 -8.84
CA ASN A 673 33.57 13.42 -8.05
C ASN A 673 33.06 13.95 -6.71
N VAL A 674 31.76 13.84 -6.42
CA VAL A 674 31.18 14.31 -5.15
C VAL A 674 31.39 13.26 -4.07
N GLU A 675 32.10 13.66 -3.02
CA GLU A 675 32.24 12.90 -1.77
C GLU A 675 31.03 13.16 -0.87
N VAL A 676 30.42 12.09 -0.37
CA VAL A 676 29.20 12.16 0.43
C VAL A 676 29.35 11.30 1.69
N PRO A 677 28.93 11.80 2.86
CA PRO A 677 28.81 10.98 4.07
C PRO A 677 27.93 9.74 3.87
N LYS A 678 28.27 8.61 4.52
CA LYS A 678 27.54 7.34 4.37
C LYS A 678 26.04 7.44 4.69
N ASP A 679 25.68 8.26 5.66
CA ASP A 679 24.31 8.53 6.08
C ASP A 679 23.49 9.33 5.05
N GLN A 680 24.14 10.08 4.17
CA GLN A 680 23.48 10.93 3.15
C GLN A 680 23.72 10.46 1.71
N ILE A 681 24.35 9.30 1.53
CA ILE A 681 24.73 8.76 0.22
C ILE A 681 23.52 8.63 -0.71
N TYR A 682 22.38 8.17 -0.18
CA TYR A 682 21.16 8.02 -0.97
C TYR A 682 20.59 9.36 -1.47
N PRO A 683 20.22 10.33 -0.60
CA PRO A 683 19.62 11.58 -1.06
C PRO A 683 20.55 12.46 -1.89
N MET A 684 21.87 12.44 -1.64
CA MET A 684 22.84 13.31 -2.31
C MET A 684 23.41 12.72 -3.61
N LYS A 685 23.57 11.39 -3.70
CA LYS A 685 24.23 10.73 -4.83
C LYS A 685 23.35 9.69 -5.52
N LEU A 686 22.95 8.64 -4.79
CA LEU A 686 22.30 7.47 -5.41
C LEU A 686 20.93 7.77 -6.01
N LYS A 687 20.18 8.70 -5.42
CA LYS A 687 18.85 9.11 -5.92
C LYS A 687 18.93 9.75 -7.30
N GLY A 688 19.93 10.59 -7.55
CA GLY A 688 20.14 11.19 -8.88
C GLY A 688 20.55 10.13 -9.90
N ILE A 689 21.46 9.23 -9.52
CA ILE A 689 21.88 8.09 -10.35
C ILE A 689 20.69 7.18 -10.71
N SER A 690 19.83 6.86 -9.75
CA SER A 690 18.60 6.09 -9.97
C SER A 690 17.67 6.76 -10.99
N ILE A 691 17.55 8.09 -10.98
CA ILE A 691 16.78 8.82 -11.98
C ILE A 691 17.45 8.76 -13.36
N CYS A 692 18.77 8.86 -13.45
CA CYS A 692 19.51 8.66 -14.70
C CYS A 692 19.30 7.25 -15.27
N PHE A 693 19.30 6.21 -14.43
CA PHE A 693 18.99 4.85 -14.87
C PHE A 693 17.57 4.72 -15.43
N SER A 694 16.60 5.32 -14.74
CA SER A 694 15.21 5.37 -15.21
C SER A 694 15.08 6.13 -16.54
N MET A 695 15.75 7.27 -16.68
CA MET A 695 15.78 8.09 -17.90
C MET A 695 16.38 7.31 -19.07
N LEU A 696 17.55 6.68 -18.87
CA LEU A 696 18.20 5.88 -19.90
C LEU A 696 17.31 4.71 -20.32
N LYS A 697 16.69 4.01 -19.36
CA LYS A 697 15.77 2.91 -19.65
C LYS A 697 14.59 3.38 -20.49
N ALA A 698 13.96 4.49 -20.10
CA ALA A 698 12.83 5.07 -20.83
C ALA A 698 13.20 5.43 -22.27
N ALA A 699 14.40 5.99 -22.46
CA ALA A 699 14.91 6.38 -23.76
C ALA A 699 15.24 5.18 -24.68
N LEU A 700 15.84 4.12 -24.14
CA LEU A 700 16.21 2.92 -24.91
C LEU A 700 14.97 2.09 -25.29
N CYS A 701 14.09 1.82 -24.33
CA CYS A 701 12.92 0.97 -24.53
C CYS A 701 11.72 1.75 -25.14
N GLY A 702 11.85 3.05 -25.44
CA GLY A 702 10.76 3.91 -25.91
C GLY A 702 10.30 3.67 -27.36
N SER A 703 11.05 2.90 -28.15
CA SER A 703 10.75 2.56 -29.56
C SER A 703 10.57 3.76 -30.51
N TYR A 704 11.09 4.93 -30.16
CA TYR A 704 10.95 6.17 -30.94
C TYR A 704 12.26 6.61 -31.63
N VAL A 705 13.36 5.89 -31.40
CA VAL A 705 14.66 6.13 -32.05
C VAL A 705 15.20 4.83 -32.62
N ASN A 706 15.68 4.87 -33.86
CA ASN A 706 16.49 3.80 -34.40
C ASN A 706 17.97 4.06 -34.05
N PHE A 707 18.49 3.34 -33.06
CA PHE A 707 19.84 3.53 -32.57
C PHE A 707 20.95 3.22 -33.58
N GLY A 708 20.65 2.49 -34.67
CA GLY A 708 21.60 2.28 -35.77
C GLY A 708 22.01 3.58 -36.47
N VAL A 709 21.16 4.61 -36.39
CA VAL A 709 21.37 5.91 -37.02
C VAL A 709 22.58 6.65 -36.43
N PHE A 710 22.80 6.57 -35.11
CA PHE A 710 23.95 7.20 -34.45
C PHE A 710 25.29 6.72 -35.04
N ARG A 711 25.42 5.41 -35.27
CA ARG A 711 26.62 4.83 -35.91
C ARG A 711 26.78 5.25 -37.37
N LEU A 712 25.67 5.44 -38.10
CA LEU A 712 25.70 5.86 -39.51
C LEU A 712 26.15 7.32 -39.67
N TYR A 713 25.74 8.21 -38.76
CA TYR A 713 26.10 9.62 -38.80
C TYR A 713 27.33 9.99 -37.96
N GLY A 714 27.96 9.02 -37.27
CA GLY A 714 29.11 9.27 -36.40
C GLY A 714 28.76 10.08 -35.14
N ASP A 715 27.52 9.97 -34.66
CA ASP A 715 27.05 10.64 -33.45
C ASP A 715 27.32 9.74 -32.22
N GLU A 716 28.11 10.24 -31.28
CA GLU A 716 28.56 9.51 -30.09
C GLU A 716 27.55 9.54 -28.92
N ALA A 717 26.35 10.13 -29.09
CA ALA A 717 25.40 10.34 -27.99
C ALA A 717 24.99 9.04 -27.28
N LEU A 718 24.79 7.95 -28.02
CA LEU A 718 24.44 6.66 -27.43
C LEU A 718 25.61 6.07 -26.64
N ASP A 719 26.79 6.07 -27.24
CA ASP A 719 27.99 5.51 -26.63
C ASP A 719 28.39 6.29 -25.36
N ASN A 720 28.27 7.63 -25.39
CA ASN A 720 28.51 8.49 -24.23
C ASN A 720 27.53 8.22 -23.07
N ALA A 721 26.23 8.04 -23.36
CA ALA A 721 25.24 7.71 -22.34
C ALA A 721 25.49 6.34 -21.71
N LEU A 722 25.80 5.32 -22.52
CA LEU A 722 26.10 3.96 -22.07
C LEU A 722 27.41 3.90 -21.27
N ASN A 723 28.45 4.62 -21.70
CA ASN A 723 29.71 4.74 -20.95
C ASN A 723 29.50 5.45 -19.61
N THR A 724 28.63 6.48 -19.58
CA THR A 724 28.28 7.16 -18.33
C THR A 724 27.53 6.22 -17.39
N PHE A 725 26.59 5.41 -17.89
CA PHE A 725 25.94 4.35 -17.10
C PHE A 725 26.96 3.42 -16.43
N VAL A 726 27.96 2.94 -17.17
CA VAL A 726 29.01 2.07 -16.62
C VAL A 726 29.80 2.76 -15.51
N LYS A 727 30.21 4.01 -15.71
CA LYS A 727 30.93 4.80 -14.68
C LYS A 727 30.09 4.99 -13.43
N LEU A 728 28.80 5.31 -13.58
CA LEU A 728 27.87 5.46 -12.48
C LEU A 728 27.66 4.13 -11.74
N LEU A 729 27.52 3.02 -12.45
CA LEU A 729 27.38 1.68 -11.87
C LEU A 729 28.58 1.32 -10.99
N LEU A 730 29.81 1.54 -11.49
CA LEU A 730 31.04 1.26 -10.74
C LEU A 730 31.24 2.15 -9.52
N SER A 731 30.52 3.29 -9.43
CA SER A 731 30.58 4.18 -8.26
C SER A 731 29.70 3.71 -7.09
N ILE A 732 28.85 2.71 -7.32
CA ILE A 732 27.91 2.17 -6.32
C ILE A 732 28.55 0.91 -5.71
N PRO A 733 28.65 0.79 -4.38
CA PRO A 733 29.00 -0.47 -3.72
C PRO A 733 27.90 -1.52 -3.95
N GLN A 734 28.28 -2.80 -4.13
CA GLN A 734 27.29 -3.87 -4.35
C GLN A 734 26.28 -4.01 -3.21
N SER A 735 26.74 -3.87 -1.96
CA SER A 735 25.87 -3.87 -0.76
C SER A 735 24.72 -2.86 -0.89
N ASP A 736 25.04 -1.66 -1.38
CA ASP A 736 24.11 -0.54 -1.43
C ASP A 736 23.01 -0.75 -2.51
N LEU A 737 23.24 -1.62 -3.50
CA LEU A 737 22.25 -1.87 -4.56
C LEU A 737 20.96 -2.49 -4.02
N LEU A 738 21.07 -3.44 -3.08
CA LEU A 738 19.92 -4.11 -2.49
C LEU A 738 19.38 -3.38 -1.24
N ASP A 739 20.23 -2.64 -0.52
CA ASP A 739 19.82 -1.86 0.65
C ASP A 739 18.86 -0.70 0.30
N TYR A 740 18.90 -0.21 -0.94
CA TYR A 740 18.02 0.87 -1.42
C TYR A 740 17.02 0.39 -2.49
N PRO A 741 15.75 0.06 -2.13
CA PRO A 741 14.78 -0.56 -3.03
C PRO A 741 14.52 0.22 -4.33
N LYS A 742 14.49 1.55 -4.28
CA LYS A 742 14.26 2.40 -5.47
C LYS A 742 15.42 2.35 -6.45
N LEU A 743 16.66 2.31 -5.94
CA LEU A 743 17.85 2.16 -6.76
C LEU A 743 17.85 0.78 -7.42
N SER A 744 17.64 -0.27 -6.62
CA SER A 744 17.50 -1.66 -7.07
C SER A 744 16.51 -1.79 -8.24
N GLN A 745 15.29 -1.29 -8.06
CA GLN A 745 14.25 -1.35 -9.09
C GLN A 745 14.66 -0.63 -10.38
N THR A 746 15.25 0.57 -10.30
CA THR A 746 15.70 1.28 -11.51
C THR A 746 16.89 0.61 -12.21
N TYR A 747 17.81 0.03 -11.43
CA TYR A 747 18.99 -0.64 -11.95
C TYR A 747 18.64 -1.94 -12.67
N TYR A 748 17.93 -2.86 -12.01
CA TYR A 748 17.63 -4.17 -12.61
C TYR A 748 16.70 -4.06 -13.82
N VAL A 749 15.75 -3.11 -13.81
CA VAL A 749 14.88 -2.85 -14.97
C VAL A 749 15.65 -2.26 -16.16
N LEU A 750 16.64 -1.40 -15.91
CA LEU A 750 17.53 -0.92 -16.97
C LEU A 750 18.42 -2.06 -17.50
N LEU A 751 18.99 -2.86 -16.60
CA LEU A 751 19.87 -3.97 -16.96
C LEU A 751 19.15 -5.02 -17.81
N GLU A 752 17.89 -5.32 -17.50
CA GLU A 752 17.02 -6.17 -18.31
C GLU A 752 16.84 -5.60 -19.73
N CYS A 753 16.50 -4.30 -19.86
CA CYS A 753 16.37 -3.61 -21.15
C CYS A 753 17.69 -3.69 -21.96
N LEU A 754 18.84 -3.50 -21.30
CA LEU A 754 20.16 -3.61 -21.94
C LEU A 754 20.47 -5.04 -22.40
N ALA A 755 20.16 -6.05 -21.58
CA ALA A 755 20.39 -7.45 -21.93
C ALA A 755 19.48 -7.92 -23.07
N GLN A 756 18.26 -7.42 -23.13
CA GLN A 756 17.30 -7.76 -24.17
C GLN A 756 17.68 -7.15 -25.52
N ASP A 757 17.85 -5.82 -25.59
CA ASP A 757 17.91 -5.09 -26.86
C ASP A 757 19.33 -4.61 -27.21
N HIS A 758 20.22 -4.48 -26.22
CA HIS A 758 21.57 -3.92 -26.39
C HIS A 758 22.69 -4.88 -25.94
N MET A 759 22.47 -6.20 -26.04
CA MET A 759 23.46 -7.21 -25.63
C MET A 759 24.82 -7.07 -26.33
N SER A 760 24.84 -6.53 -27.55
CA SER A 760 26.09 -6.21 -28.26
C SER A 760 26.98 -5.23 -27.49
N PHE A 761 26.41 -4.25 -26.81
CA PHE A 761 27.15 -3.35 -25.92
C PHE A 761 27.64 -4.08 -24.68
N LEU A 762 26.78 -4.86 -24.00
CA LEU A 762 27.17 -5.62 -22.81
C LEU A 762 28.34 -6.58 -23.09
N SER A 763 28.39 -7.17 -24.28
CA SER A 763 29.49 -8.05 -24.70
C SER A 763 30.85 -7.34 -24.89
N THR A 764 30.85 -6.02 -25.04
CA THR A 764 32.07 -5.21 -25.20
C THR A 764 32.60 -4.61 -23.90
N LEU A 765 31.89 -4.81 -22.79
CA LEU A 765 32.27 -4.28 -21.49
C LEU A 765 33.58 -4.90 -20.97
N GLU A 766 34.31 -4.12 -20.18
CA GLU A 766 35.51 -4.61 -19.49
C GLU A 766 35.17 -5.74 -18.50
N PRO A 767 36.07 -6.72 -18.29
CA PRO A 767 35.89 -7.83 -17.36
C PRO A 767 35.35 -7.44 -15.99
N ARG A 768 35.91 -6.39 -15.38
CA ARG A 768 35.53 -5.94 -14.03
C ARG A 768 34.07 -5.48 -13.96
N VAL A 769 33.58 -4.79 -14.98
CA VAL A 769 32.19 -4.32 -15.05
C VAL A 769 31.24 -5.50 -15.20
N PHE A 770 31.61 -6.47 -16.02
CA PHE A 770 30.77 -7.62 -16.25
C PHE A 770 30.70 -8.54 -15.03
N LEU A 771 31.82 -8.74 -14.33
CA LEU A 771 31.86 -9.42 -13.04
C LEU A 771 30.94 -8.74 -12.02
N TYR A 772 30.98 -7.41 -11.95
CA TYR A 772 30.08 -6.65 -11.08
C TYR A 772 28.59 -6.95 -11.39
N ILE A 773 28.21 -6.98 -12.68
CA ILE A 773 26.85 -7.27 -13.14
C ILE A 773 26.43 -8.71 -12.80
N LEU A 774 27.30 -9.71 -12.99
CA LEU A 774 26.96 -11.09 -12.66
C LEU A 774 26.80 -11.30 -11.15
N SER A 775 27.68 -10.68 -10.36
CA SER A 775 27.56 -10.70 -8.90
C SER A 775 26.26 -10.04 -8.43
N SER A 776 25.89 -8.88 -8.98
CA SER A 776 24.62 -8.22 -8.62
C SER A 776 23.42 -9.08 -8.99
N ILE A 777 23.40 -9.71 -10.18
CA ILE A 777 22.35 -10.66 -10.57
C ILE A 777 22.27 -11.84 -9.58
N SER A 778 23.41 -12.39 -9.17
CA SER A 778 23.45 -13.51 -8.21
C SER A 778 22.82 -13.14 -6.87
N GLU A 779 23.12 -11.95 -6.34
CA GLU A 779 22.51 -11.45 -5.11
C GLU A 779 21.01 -11.14 -5.32
N GLY A 780 20.66 -10.48 -6.43
CA GLY A 780 19.29 -10.12 -6.77
C GLY A 780 18.35 -11.32 -6.99
N LEU A 781 18.87 -12.49 -7.38
CA LEU A 781 18.10 -13.73 -7.48
C LEU A 781 17.60 -14.22 -6.11
N THR A 782 18.31 -13.88 -5.03
CA THR A 782 17.97 -14.22 -3.64
C THR A 782 17.20 -13.12 -2.91
N ALA A 783 16.89 -12.01 -3.60
CA ALA A 783 16.20 -10.86 -3.00
C ALA A 783 14.73 -11.20 -2.63
N LEU A 784 14.24 -10.57 -1.55
CA LEU A 784 12.85 -10.70 -1.10
C LEU A 784 11.84 -10.06 -2.07
N ASP A 785 12.26 -9.03 -2.81
CA ASP A 785 11.41 -8.36 -3.81
C ASP A 785 11.26 -9.22 -5.07
N THR A 786 10.06 -9.74 -5.27
CA THR A 786 9.67 -10.57 -6.41
C THR A 786 9.95 -9.91 -7.76
N MET A 787 9.85 -8.59 -7.87
CA MET A 787 10.08 -7.85 -9.11
C MET A 787 11.58 -7.84 -9.47
N VAL A 788 12.44 -7.61 -8.47
CA VAL A 788 13.91 -7.66 -8.63
C VAL A 788 14.35 -9.05 -9.06
N CYS A 789 13.89 -10.08 -8.36
CA CYS A 789 14.18 -11.47 -8.68
C CYS A 789 13.74 -11.83 -10.12
N THR A 790 12.55 -11.38 -10.54
CA THR A 790 12.05 -11.62 -11.90
C THR A 790 12.90 -10.92 -12.96
N GLY A 791 13.27 -9.65 -12.75
CA GLY A 791 14.15 -8.91 -13.66
C GLY A 791 15.55 -9.53 -13.76
N CYS A 792 16.10 -10.02 -12.64
CA CYS A 792 17.37 -10.77 -12.63
C CYS A 792 17.28 -12.07 -13.45
N CYS A 793 16.20 -12.83 -13.30
CA CYS A 793 15.97 -14.06 -14.08
C CYS A 793 15.90 -13.77 -15.58
N ALA A 794 15.17 -12.73 -15.98
CA ALA A 794 15.05 -12.32 -17.39
C ALA A 794 16.40 -11.87 -17.96
N THR A 795 17.10 -10.99 -17.24
CA THR A 795 18.45 -10.53 -17.60
C THR A 795 19.41 -11.70 -17.79
N LEU A 796 19.43 -12.63 -16.85
CA LEU A 796 20.28 -13.82 -16.90
C LEU A 796 19.93 -14.73 -18.07
N ASP A 797 18.63 -14.93 -18.37
CA ASP A 797 18.20 -15.73 -19.53
C ASP A 797 18.67 -15.10 -20.83
N HIS A 798 18.60 -13.76 -20.97
CA HIS A 798 19.11 -13.06 -22.15
C HIS A 798 20.62 -13.24 -22.33
N ILE A 799 21.40 -13.07 -21.25
CA ILE A 799 22.86 -13.26 -21.24
C ILE A 799 23.22 -14.71 -21.64
N VAL A 800 22.60 -15.69 -20.99
CA VAL A 800 22.85 -17.11 -21.21
C VAL A 800 22.43 -17.55 -22.62
N THR A 801 21.31 -17.03 -23.12
CA THR A 801 20.86 -17.27 -24.51
C THR A 801 21.89 -16.76 -25.52
N TYR A 802 22.41 -15.57 -25.30
CA TYR A 802 23.41 -14.96 -26.16
C TYR A 802 24.69 -15.80 -26.19
N LEU A 803 25.18 -16.22 -25.01
CA LEU A 803 26.33 -17.11 -24.85
C LEU A 803 26.16 -18.42 -25.60
N PHE A 804 25.04 -19.09 -25.37
CA PHE A 804 24.74 -20.37 -26.02
C PHE A 804 24.75 -20.23 -27.55
N LYS A 805 24.18 -19.13 -28.09
CA LYS A 805 24.18 -18.86 -29.53
C LYS A 805 25.60 -18.62 -30.06
N GLN A 806 26.44 -17.83 -29.39
CA GLN A 806 27.80 -17.56 -29.85
C GLN A 806 28.67 -18.83 -29.86
N LEU A 807 28.63 -19.62 -28.79
CA LEU A 807 29.39 -20.87 -28.68
C LEU A 807 28.93 -21.91 -29.72
N THR A 808 27.63 -21.99 -29.97
CA THR A 808 27.08 -22.89 -31.00
C THR A 808 27.39 -22.42 -32.44
N GLN A 809 27.52 -21.10 -32.66
CA GLN A 809 27.85 -20.53 -33.98
C GLN A 809 29.34 -20.60 -34.33
N LYS A 810 30.27 -20.54 -33.36
CA LYS A 810 31.72 -20.74 -33.61
C LYS A 810 32.03 -22.12 -34.25
N GLY A 811 31.15 -23.11 -34.12
CA GLY A 811 31.25 -24.43 -34.78
C GLY A 811 30.80 -24.48 -36.25
N LYS A 812 30.18 -23.43 -36.81
CA LYS A 812 29.72 -23.38 -38.21
C LYS A 812 30.52 -22.33 -39.00
N LYS A 813 31.13 -22.73 -40.12
CA LYS A 813 31.97 -21.86 -40.99
C LYS A 813 31.38 -20.46 -41.17
N THR A 814 32.13 -19.46 -40.72
CA THR A 814 31.79 -18.03 -40.76
C THR A 814 31.54 -17.56 -42.19
N ARG A 815 30.37 -16.97 -42.47
CA ARG A 815 30.15 -16.17 -43.69
C ARG A 815 30.98 -14.89 -43.55
N ARG A 816 31.89 -14.65 -44.50
CA ARG A 816 32.79 -13.48 -44.56
C ARG A 816 31.99 -12.18 -44.52
N GLY A 817 32.35 -11.25 -43.62
CA GLY A 817 31.99 -9.83 -43.76
C GLY A 817 31.51 -9.07 -42.52
N VAL A 818 31.27 -9.70 -41.36
CA VAL A 818 30.89 -8.97 -40.13
C VAL A 818 32.09 -8.93 -39.17
N PRO A 819 32.51 -7.76 -38.66
CA PRO A 819 33.57 -7.67 -37.66
C PRO A 819 33.19 -8.55 -36.45
N THR A 820 34.11 -9.40 -36.01
CA THR A 820 33.98 -10.15 -34.76
C THR A 820 33.77 -9.16 -33.61
N ALA A 821 32.57 -9.15 -33.02
CA ALA A 821 32.34 -8.49 -31.73
C ALA A 821 33.41 -8.98 -30.75
N SER A 822 34.05 -8.06 -30.02
CA SER A 822 35.25 -8.40 -29.24
C SER A 822 34.97 -9.55 -28.28
N ASP A 823 35.85 -10.55 -28.30
CA ASP A 823 35.83 -11.77 -27.47
C ASP A 823 36.07 -11.49 -25.97
N MET A 824 36.03 -10.23 -25.51
CA MET A 824 36.30 -9.84 -24.10
C MET A 824 35.37 -10.57 -23.12
N PHE A 825 34.12 -10.75 -23.51
CA PHE A 825 33.11 -11.47 -22.75
C PHE A 825 33.40 -12.96 -22.59
N LEU A 826 33.87 -13.60 -23.67
CA LEU A 826 34.26 -15.02 -23.63
C LEU A 826 35.55 -15.21 -22.85
N GLN A 827 36.48 -14.24 -22.92
CA GLN A 827 37.68 -14.25 -22.08
C GLN A 827 37.36 -14.23 -20.59
N VAL A 828 36.34 -13.47 -20.15
CA VAL A 828 35.90 -13.49 -18.73
C VAL A 828 35.41 -14.88 -18.32
N LEU A 829 34.68 -15.56 -19.19
CA LEU A 829 34.17 -16.91 -18.91
C LEU A 829 35.25 -17.98 -18.97
N GLU A 830 36.27 -17.80 -19.82
CA GLU A 830 37.47 -18.64 -19.84
C GLU A 830 38.33 -18.43 -18.57
N LEU A 831 38.38 -17.20 -18.06
CA LEU A 831 39.18 -16.84 -16.87
C LEU A 831 38.46 -17.11 -15.53
N HIS A 832 37.12 -17.04 -15.51
CA HIS A 832 36.29 -17.20 -14.30
C HIS A 832 35.04 -18.07 -14.57
N PRO A 833 35.21 -19.34 -14.95
CA PRO A 833 34.08 -20.25 -15.17
C PRO A 833 33.28 -20.51 -13.89
N GLU A 834 33.88 -20.29 -12.71
CA GLU A 834 33.25 -20.55 -11.42
C GLU A 834 31.99 -19.72 -11.18
N ILE A 835 31.85 -18.55 -11.83
CA ILE A 835 30.74 -17.64 -11.57
C ILE A 835 29.42 -18.19 -12.13
N LEU A 836 29.43 -18.72 -13.35
CA LEU A 836 28.24 -19.38 -13.90
C LEU A 836 27.90 -20.65 -13.12
N GLN A 837 28.91 -21.36 -12.62
CA GLN A 837 28.74 -22.54 -11.77
C GLN A 837 28.12 -22.17 -10.42
N GLN A 838 28.56 -21.06 -9.80
CA GLN A 838 27.99 -20.51 -8.58
C GLN A 838 26.54 -20.08 -8.79
N ILE A 839 26.24 -19.32 -9.85
CA ILE A 839 24.86 -18.89 -10.17
C ILE A 839 23.96 -20.11 -10.41
N LEU A 840 24.45 -21.13 -11.15
CA LEU A 840 23.73 -22.39 -11.34
C LEU A 840 23.42 -23.08 -10.00
N SER A 841 24.42 -23.16 -9.11
CA SER A 841 24.23 -23.73 -7.77
C SER A 841 23.22 -22.93 -6.96
N THR A 842 23.29 -21.60 -6.99
CA THR A 842 22.37 -20.72 -6.27
C THR A 842 20.95 -20.91 -6.77
N VAL A 843 20.71 -20.84 -8.08
CA VAL A 843 19.36 -21.02 -8.66
C VAL A 843 18.80 -22.40 -8.34
N LEU A 844 19.62 -23.46 -8.44
CA LEU A 844 19.18 -24.82 -8.12
C LEU A 844 18.84 -24.97 -6.63
N ASN A 845 19.67 -24.42 -5.74
CA ASN A 845 19.42 -24.44 -4.29
C ASN A 845 18.15 -23.69 -3.92
N VAL A 846 17.92 -22.51 -4.50
CA VAL A 846 16.69 -21.71 -4.29
C VAL A 846 15.45 -22.50 -4.72
N ILE A 847 15.51 -23.22 -5.85
CA ILE A 847 14.38 -24.03 -6.33
C ILE A 847 14.14 -25.26 -5.43
N MET A 848 15.21 -25.93 -4.97
CA MET A 848 15.13 -27.19 -4.23
C MET A 848 14.82 -27.02 -2.75
N PHE A 849 15.33 -25.96 -2.11
CA PHE A 849 15.37 -25.86 -0.64
C PHE A 849 14.67 -24.61 -0.08
N GLU A 850 14.36 -23.62 -0.92
CA GLU A 850 13.70 -22.38 -0.51
C GLU A 850 12.26 -22.27 -1.02
N ASP A 851 11.49 -21.33 -0.45
CA ASP A 851 10.16 -20.96 -0.93
C ASP A 851 10.29 -20.13 -2.22
N CYS A 852 10.65 -20.79 -3.33
CA CYS A 852 10.76 -20.19 -4.65
C CYS A 852 9.39 -19.65 -5.13
N ARG A 853 9.18 -18.33 -4.98
CA ARG A 853 7.97 -17.61 -5.43
C ARG A 853 7.92 -17.43 -6.95
N ASN A 854 9.08 -17.39 -7.61
CA ASN A 854 9.25 -17.09 -9.04
C ASN A 854 9.71 -18.29 -9.88
N GLN A 855 9.14 -19.47 -9.64
CA GLN A 855 9.58 -20.71 -10.28
C GLN A 855 9.58 -20.64 -11.81
N TRP A 856 8.55 -20.03 -12.40
CA TRP A 856 8.45 -19.88 -13.85
C TRP A 856 9.63 -19.07 -14.40
N SER A 857 9.93 -17.92 -13.78
CA SER A 857 11.01 -17.02 -14.20
C SER A 857 12.38 -17.67 -14.03
N MET A 858 12.63 -18.39 -12.93
CA MET A 858 13.91 -19.06 -12.65
C MET A 858 14.18 -20.26 -13.58
N SER A 859 13.13 -20.91 -14.09
CA SER A 859 13.29 -22.11 -14.94
C SER A 859 14.04 -21.83 -16.26
N ARG A 860 13.83 -20.65 -16.85
CA ARG A 860 14.41 -20.26 -18.14
C ARG A 860 15.92 -20.08 -18.10
N PRO A 861 16.50 -19.24 -17.22
CA PRO A 861 17.94 -19.12 -17.10
C PRO A 861 18.58 -20.42 -16.61
N LEU A 862 17.90 -21.20 -15.74
CA LEU A 862 18.42 -22.48 -15.25
C LEU A 862 18.72 -23.46 -16.39
N LEU A 863 17.79 -23.64 -17.34
CA LEU A 863 18.02 -24.53 -18.49
C LEU A 863 19.27 -24.10 -19.26
N GLY A 864 19.41 -22.81 -19.53
CA GLY A 864 20.57 -22.32 -20.27
C GLY A 864 21.88 -22.46 -19.50
N LEU A 865 21.87 -22.29 -18.17
CA LEU A 865 23.05 -22.53 -17.32
C LEU A 865 23.47 -24.00 -17.32
N ILE A 866 22.49 -24.92 -17.28
CA ILE A 866 22.73 -26.37 -17.37
C ILE A 866 23.38 -26.72 -18.71
N LEU A 867 22.82 -26.24 -19.83
CA LEU A 867 23.33 -26.54 -21.16
C LEU A 867 24.71 -25.91 -21.44
N LEU A 868 25.08 -24.85 -20.73
CA LEU A 868 26.41 -24.25 -20.78
C LEU A 868 27.43 -24.99 -19.89
N ASN A 869 27.00 -25.61 -18.79
CA ASN A 869 27.85 -26.22 -17.77
C ASN A 869 27.43 -27.67 -17.44
N GLU A 870 27.24 -28.51 -18.46
CA GLU A 870 26.71 -29.88 -18.30
C GLU A 870 27.58 -30.74 -17.35
N GLU A 871 28.91 -30.65 -17.44
CA GLU A 871 29.83 -31.39 -16.57
C GLU A 871 29.67 -31.01 -15.10
N TYR A 872 29.61 -29.71 -14.80
CA TYR A 872 29.43 -29.23 -13.43
C TYR A 872 28.04 -29.54 -12.89
N PHE A 873 26.99 -29.45 -13.72
CA PHE A 873 25.64 -29.86 -13.32
C PHE A 873 25.60 -31.34 -12.92
N ASN A 874 26.28 -32.22 -13.67
CA ASN A 874 26.38 -33.63 -13.32
C ASN A 874 27.15 -33.86 -12.00
N GLN A 875 28.22 -33.11 -11.75
CA GLN A 875 28.92 -33.14 -10.46
C GLN A 875 28.01 -32.68 -9.31
N LEU A 876 27.26 -31.60 -9.50
CA LEU A 876 26.32 -31.08 -8.51
C LEU A 876 25.20 -32.09 -8.21
N ARG A 877 24.63 -32.70 -9.26
CA ARG A 877 23.66 -33.81 -9.16
C ARG A 877 24.21 -34.95 -8.31
N GLU A 878 25.40 -35.46 -8.63
CA GLU A 878 26.05 -36.56 -7.89
C GLU A 878 26.28 -36.21 -6.42
N ASN A 879 26.76 -35.00 -6.14
CA ASN A 879 27.00 -34.53 -4.78
C ASN A 879 25.70 -34.42 -3.97
N ILE A 880 24.63 -33.89 -4.57
CA ILE A 880 23.32 -33.80 -3.92
C ILE A 880 22.77 -35.20 -3.64
N ILE A 881 22.85 -36.14 -4.59
CA ILE A 881 22.39 -37.53 -4.41
C ILE A 881 23.16 -38.20 -3.26
N ARG A 882 24.50 -38.09 -3.23
CA ARG A 882 25.33 -38.69 -2.17
C ARG A 882 25.06 -38.11 -0.79
N SER A 883 24.64 -36.85 -0.72
CA SER A 883 24.26 -36.20 0.54
C SER A 883 22.91 -36.66 1.11
N GLN A 884 22.10 -37.41 0.33
CA GLN A 884 20.82 -37.95 0.79
C GLN A 884 20.97 -39.30 1.52
N PRO A 885 20.06 -39.62 2.46
CA PRO A 885 19.97 -40.96 3.07
C PRO A 885 19.87 -42.08 2.02
N PRO A 886 20.46 -43.27 2.25
CA PRO A 886 20.55 -44.36 1.25
C PRO A 886 19.21 -44.78 0.64
N ASP A 887 18.15 -44.76 1.45
CA ASP A 887 16.76 -45.05 1.10
C ASP A 887 16.14 -44.03 0.13
N LYS A 888 16.68 -42.81 0.08
CA LYS A 888 16.19 -41.71 -0.79
C LYS A 888 17.06 -41.47 -2.03
N GLN A 889 18.25 -42.08 -2.11
CA GLN A 889 19.20 -41.84 -3.21
C GLN A 889 18.63 -42.27 -4.57
N ALA A 890 17.97 -43.43 -4.63
CA ALA A 890 17.35 -43.94 -5.87
C ALA A 890 16.22 -43.03 -6.37
N ALA A 891 15.37 -42.53 -5.46
CA ALA A 891 14.29 -41.60 -5.81
C ALA A 891 14.82 -40.25 -6.28
N MET A 892 15.84 -39.71 -5.60
CA MET A 892 16.50 -38.45 -6.00
C MET A 892 17.13 -38.56 -7.39
N LEU A 893 17.79 -39.68 -7.69
CA LEU A 893 18.35 -39.95 -9.02
C LEU A 893 17.27 -39.92 -10.11
N GLN A 894 16.13 -40.60 -9.86
CA GLN A 894 15.00 -40.62 -10.79
C GLN A 894 14.41 -39.22 -11.01
N TRP A 895 14.31 -38.38 -9.98
CA TRP A 895 13.80 -37.00 -10.14
C TRP A 895 14.73 -36.15 -11.00
N PHE A 896 16.04 -36.27 -10.84
CA PHE A 896 16.99 -35.57 -11.72
C PHE A 896 16.95 -36.08 -13.17
N ASP A 897 16.66 -37.35 -13.40
CA ASP A 897 16.45 -37.89 -14.75
C ASP A 897 15.15 -37.35 -15.37
N ASN A 898 14.05 -37.32 -14.61
CA ASN A 898 12.77 -36.74 -15.02
C ASN A 898 12.91 -35.24 -15.35
N LEU A 899 13.75 -34.50 -14.60
CA LEU A 899 14.01 -33.08 -14.85
C LEU A 899 14.51 -32.83 -16.29
N MET A 900 15.41 -33.70 -16.77
CA MET A 900 16.03 -33.59 -18.10
C MET A 900 15.31 -34.41 -19.18
N GLU A 901 14.17 -35.03 -18.86
CA GLU A 901 13.48 -35.94 -19.77
C GLU A 901 12.97 -35.22 -21.03
N GLY A 902 13.54 -35.64 -22.18
CA GLY A 902 13.22 -35.12 -23.50
C GLY A 902 13.55 -33.63 -23.70
N ILE A 903 14.54 -33.15 -22.95
CA ILE A 903 15.16 -31.84 -23.15
C ILE A 903 16.25 -31.97 -24.22
N GLU A 904 16.14 -31.16 -25.26
CA GLU A 904 17.14 -31.11 -26.34
C GLU A 904 18.22 -30.07 -26.04
N ARG A 905 19.38 -30.16 -26.72
CA ARG A 905 20.46 -29.16 -26.59
C ARG A 905 20.16 -27.90 -27.42
N ASN A 906 19.08 -27.20 -27.08
CA ASN A 906 18.71 -25.91 -27.66
C ASN A 906 17.89 -25.07 -26.67
N LEU A 907 17.79 -23.76 -26.92
CA LEU A 907 17.03 -22.82 -26.10
C LEU A 907 15.75 -22.32 -26.81
N LEU A 908 15.12 -23.19 -27.60
CA LEU A 908 13.84 -22.86 -28.23
C LEU A 908 12.72 -22.80 -27.19
N THR A 909 11.70 -21.96 -27.45
CA THR A 909 10.56 -21.77 -26.53
C THR A 909 9.90 -23.08 -26.13
N LYS A 910 9.67 -23.98 -27.09
CA LYS A 910 9.09 -25.32 -26.82
C LYS A 910 9.91 -26.14 -25.83
N ASN A 911 11.24 -26.10 -25.95
CA ASN A 911 12.14 -26.85 -25.08
C ASN A 911 12.20 -26.23 -23.67
N ARG A 912 12.18 -24.89 -23.59
CA ARG A 912 12.07 -24.14 -22.33
C ARG A 912 10.77 -24.46 -21.60
N ASP A 913 9.64 -24.41 -22.29
CA ASP A 913 8.32 -24.69 -21.70
C ASP A 913 8.24 -26.14 -21.16
N ARG A 914 8.82 -27.09 -21.90
CA ARG A 914 8.95 -28.49 -21.45
C ARG A 914 9.81 -28.60 -20.18
N PHE A 915 10.97 -27.94 -20.14
CA PHE A 915 11.81 -27.92 -18.96
C PHE A 915 11.10 -27.30 -17.75
N THR A 916 10.35 -26.21 -17.94
CA THR A 916 9.57 -25.58 -16.87
C THR A 916 8.50 -26.53 -16.29
N GLN A 917 7.86 -27.34 -17.13
CA GLN A 917 6.92 -28.39 -16.68
C GLN A 917 7.66 -29.47 -15.88
N ASN A 918 8.78 -29.99 -16.38
CA ASN A 918 9.59 -30.98 -15.68
C ASN A 918 10.08 -30.47 -14.33
N LEU A 919 10.54 -29.22 -14.26
CA LEU A 919 10.99 -28.55 -13.04
C LEU A 919 9.87 -28.43 -12.00
N SER A 920 8.63 -28.22 -12.46
CA SER A 920 7.47 -28.15 -11.58
C SER A 920 7.19 -29.49 -10.90
N MET A 921 7.31 -30.59 -11.64
CA MET A 921 7.19 -31.94 -11.10
C MET A 921 8.36 -32.25 -10.15
N PHE A 922 9.60 -31.98 -10.58
CA PHE A 922 10.81 -32.15 -9.79
C PHE A 922 10.71 -31.47 -8.41
N ARG A 923 10.30 -30.20 -8.37
CA ARG A 923 10.13 -29.45 -7.12
C ARG A 923 9.03 -30.02 -6.23
N ARG A 924 7.89 -30.41 -6.81
CA ARG A 924 6.79 -31.02 -6.04
C ARG A 924 7.26 -32.30 -5.37
N ASP A 925 7.93 -33.17 -6.10
CA ASP A 925 8.37 -34.47 -5.61
C ASP A 925 9.45 -34.33 -4.52
N ILE A 926 10.37 -33.34 -4.65
CA ILE A 926 11.33 -32.98 -3.60
C ILE A 926 10.63 -32.44 -2.35
N ASN A 927 9.67 -31.51 -2.52
CA ASN A 927 8.94 -30.93 -1.40
C ASN A 927 8.12 -31.97 -0.64
N ASP A 928 7.53 -32.94 -1.34
CA ASP A 928 6.76 -34.02 -0.72
C ASP A 928 7.69 -35.00 0.03
N SER A 929 8.88 -35.28 -0.49
CA SER A 929 9.91 -36.05 0.24
C SER A 929 10.46 -35.34 1.49
N LEU A 930 10.52 -34.01 1.43
CA LEU A 930 10.95 -33.15 2.55
C LEU A 930 9.89 -32.98 3.64
N LYS A 931 8.63 -33.39 3.41
CA LYS A 931 7.52 -33.36 4.38
C LYS A 931 7.44 -34.62 5.27
N GLY A 932 8.26 -35.65 5.00
CA GLY A 932 8.22 -36.92 5.74
C GLY A 932 6.97 -37.76 5.41
N PRO A 933 6.96 -39.05 5.77
CA PRO A 933 5.82 -39.92 5.47
C PRO A 933 4.61 -39.50 6.29
N ASN A 934 3.54 -39.06 5.62
CA ASN A 934 2.20 -39.05 6.21
C ASN A 934 1.90 -40.47 6.70
N MET A 935 1.65 -40.65 8.02
CA MET A 935 0.95 -41.84 8.49
C MET A 935 -0.48 -41.81 7.93
N THR A 936 -0.63 -42.29 6.71
CA THR A 936 -1.91 -42.65 6.13
C THR A 936 -2.35 -43.96 6.80
N ALA A 937 -3.51 -43.88 7.44
CA ALA A 937 -4.19 -45.01 8.03
C ALA A 937 -4.32 -46.15 7.02
N ALA A 938 -3.86 -47.34 7.42
CA ALA A 938 -4.05 -48.56 6.66
C ALA A 938 -5.54 -48.93 6.61
N SER A 939 -6.06 -49.02 5.37
CA SER A 939 -7.02 -50.01 4.87
C SER A 939 -8.14 -50.52 5.80
N VAL A 940 -9.36 -50.00 5.63
CA VAL A 940 -10.60 -50.77 5.84
C VAL A 940 -11.64 -50.34 4.79
N SER A 941 -11.57 -50.89 3.58
CA SER A 941 -12.69 -50.85 2.63
C SER A 941 -12.54 -51.88 1.51
N ASP A 942 -12.29 -53.14 1.85
CA ASP A 942 -12.56 -54.26 0.94
C ASP A 942 -12.95 -55.49 1.75
N MET A 943 -14.21 -55.49 2.19
CA MET A 943 -15.01 -56.71 2.35
C MET A 943 -16.45 -56.28 2.65
N MET A 944 -17.34 -56.59 1.71
CA MET A 944 -18.72 -57.09 1.89
C MET A 944 -19.63 -56.59 0.74
N THR A 945 -19.52 -57.29 -0.39
CA THR A 945 -20.70 -57.70 -1.16
C THR A 945 -21.10 -59.08 -0.66
N SER A 946 -22.15 -59.14 0.16
CA SER A 946 -23.05 -60.27 0.46
C SER A 946 -24.09 -59.79 1.46
#